data_AF-A0A8E0UT09-F1
#
_entry.id   AF-A0A8E0UT09-F1
#
_cell.length_a   1.000
_cell.length_b   1.000
_cell.length_c   1.000
_cell.angle_alpha   90.00
_cell.angle_beta   90.00
_cell.angle_gamma   90.00
#
_symmetry.space_group_name_H-M   'P 1'
#
loop_
_entity.id
_entity.type
_entity.pdbx_description
1 polymer ?
#
loop_
_entity_poly.entity_id
_entity_poly.type
_entity_poly.pdbx_seq_one_letter_code
_entity_poly.pdbx_strand_id
1 'polypeptide(L)'
;MSLGRHAYRHALHPSSTNRIDHVWISEELLASTFRRFATSQRRYESRVPGPLEARRRLAKRRNTALAGIAGSGPLEDIACLFGRNGREHMKWTDREERNVHPEAHDLPAFPLNPPEPPLPFYSENIPPMEFDTLNGIQGFPDVSQKTSREQVLKEFLKSRPSVTAIGIFVRQLNFDLQREPSYSRLILKHLLSRSANNESAMQKVVEFLDDPYLNTRGAGNYLCALEHTLSTAAIFGKQRVFDAVIRSLELGLLHPTELQDIIKTISDVKLKRSHGFTARNSRFLVRFHREMWDAIGSCDIYRHKDLSKDIVDAWLSILCERKTYDDFILAKDMILATQDPRSADCRWVPILIACWLKISAESRHSSNRLYIKELLGYFHPTATSEIIIRTTEYLVSTEMGCLLEWQRRLSELDNITSVVSSQIWVDARAQHTAESLGSAQGKNSTLSFRHQIVLRIWILRALSKYLPQGPLWRRGQRVTDSPIIDLCAIYESALDKGGYEDLLSSLMKDIHTLGIPSNGLLMSVVELKAAKRTTRAQRRTLEKLETTKVSFAEMFSDIHAYNASNTHFFSVYEKMARQIDVTDPSFVKHAIEIARDGNIQRIWTLIRLFRCHTPLKIAISNLWPRVPDPSEKALVRYNPEPRTALCPDPHLAVEMLHLFAVSLACSRNISPRRAYALVHWLYDFLMKHNAHVKPSLVRAMYHAGVLRFRRAGLNVAPTQYAYILDRVKEIETPEMVQALMEPPRVGESGKRSNMVWGQMT
;
A
#
# COMPACT_ATOMS: atom_id res chain seq x y z
N MET A 1 -59.39 -32.27 8.00
CA MET A 1 -58.88 -31.57 6.80
C MET A 1 -59.55 -30.20 6.75
N SER A 2 -58.85 -29.13 7.16
CA SER A 2 -58.16 -28.15 6.29
C SER A 2 -59.08 -27.04 5.75
N LEU A 3 -59.24 -25.96 6.53
CA LEU A 3 -59.69 -24.64 6.06
C LEU A 3 -58.54 -23.64 6.25
N GLY A 4 -57.47 -23.84 5.49
CA GLY A 4 -56.26 -23.01 5.51
C GLY A 4 -55.79 -22.68 4.11
N ARG A 5 -56.65 -22.05 3.29
CA ARG A 5 -56.30 -21.50 1.98
C ARG A 5 -57.21 -20.31 1.62
N HIS A 6 -57.02 -19.14 2.24
CA HIS A 6 -57.54 -17.91 1.62
C HIS A 6 -56.91 -16.56 2.00
N ALA A 7 -55.74 -16.50 2.66
CA ALA A 7 -55.13 -15.19 2.99
C ALA A 7 -53.64 -15.11 2.66
N TYR A 8 -53.27 -15.49 1.44
CA TYR A 8 -51.95 -15.21 0.86
C TYR A 8 -52.15 -14.62 -0.54
N ARG A 9 -52.43 -13.32 -0.61
CA ARG A 9 -52.32 -12.47 -1.80
C ARG A 9 -52.65 -11.04 -1.40
N HIS A 10 -51.66 -10.34 -0.85
CA HIS A 10 -51.45 -8.89 -0.92
C HIS A 10 -50.13 -8.58 -0.18
N ALA A 11 -49.01 -9.01 -0.77
CA ALA A 11 -47.70 -8.46 -0.44
C ALA A 11 -47.08 -8.03 -1.78
N LEU A 12 -47.51 -6.87 -2.25
CA LEU A 12 -46.92 -6.19 -3.40
C LEU A 12 -45.61 -5.54 -2.94
N HIS A 13 -44.54 -5.86 -3.67
CA HIS A 13 -43.26 -5.15 -3.86
C HIS A 13 -42.84 -4.06 -2.86
N PRO A 14 -41.69 -4.19 -2.17
CA PRO A 14 -40.99 -3.03 -1.65
C PRO A 14 -40.27 -2.32 -2.80
N SER A 15 -40.78 -1.16 -3.18
CA SER A 15 -40.03 -0.16 -3.95
C SER A 15 -38.78 0.26 -3.17
N SER A 16 -37.67 0.37 -3.89
CA SER A 16 -36.35 0.78 -3.43
C SER A 16 -36.33 2.22 -2.90
N THR A 17 -36.73 2.41 -1.63
CA THR A 17 -36.34 3.54 -0.77
C THR A 17 -36.56 3.09 0.67
N ASN A 18 -35.50 2.74 1.39
CA ASN A 18 -35.56 2.51 2.84
C ASN A 18 -35.84 3.83 3.56
N ARG A 19 -37.10 4.26 3.59
CA ARG A 19 -37.61 5.08 4.68
C ARG A 19 -38.16 4.11 5.70
N ILE A 20 -37.40 3.88 6.76
CA ILE A 20 -37.93 3.24 7.96
C ILE A 20 -38.96 4.24 8.50
N ASP A 21 -40.24 3.89 8.39
CA ASP A 21 -41.33 4.66 8.99
C ASP A 21 -41.23 4.46 10.51
N HIS A 22 -40.46 5.32 11.16
CA HIS A 22 -40.35 5.33 12.61
C HIS A 22 -41.65 5.91 13.17
N VAL A 23 -42.52 5.04 13.70
CA VAL A 23 -43.64 5.48 14.53
C VAL A 23 -43.04 5.99 15.85
N TRP A 24 -42.96 7.30 16.00
CA TRP A 24 -42.52 7.94 17.24
C TRP A 24 -43.61 7.78 18.30
N ILE A 25 -43.37 6.90 19.28
CA ILE A 25 -44.24 6.71 20.44
C ILE A 25 -43.62 7.52 21.59
N SER A 26 -44.37 8.45 22.17
CA SER A 26 -43.89 9.20 23.33
C SER A 26 -43.72 8.28 24.54
N GLU A 27 -42.71 8.52 25.37
CA GLU A 27 -42.48 7.74 26.60
C GLU A 27 -43.71 7.77 27.52
N GLU A 28 -44.48 8.86 27.54
CA GLU A 28 -45.73 8.94 28.28
C GLU A 28 -46.79 7.99 27.73
N LEU A 29 -46.92 7.87 26.40
CA LEU A 29 -47.86 6.93 25.78
C LEU A 29 -47.41 5.48 26.01
N LEU A 30 -46.11 5.21 25.95
CA LEU A 30 -45.52 3.91 26.25
C LEU A 30 -45.72 3.53 27.72
N ALA A 31 -45.45 4.44 28.65
CA ALA A 31 -45.63 4.20 30.09
C ALA A 31 -47.11 4.06 30.45
N SER A 32 -47.99 4.85 29.83
CA SER A 32 -49.45 4.77 29.97
C SER A 32 -49.99 3.42 29.47
N THR A 33 -49.59 3.02 28.25
CA THR A 33 -50.02 1.75 27.67
C THR A 33 -49.44 0.56 28.44
N PHE A 34 -48.19 0.63 28.89
CA PHE A 34 -47.58 -0.40 29.73
C PHE A 34 -48.26 -0.50 31.10
N ARG A 35 -48.57 0.62 31.76
CA ARG A 35 -49.36 0.61 33.01
C ARG A 35 -50.75 0.02 32.79
N ARG A 36 -51.43 0.36 31.68
CA ARG A 36 -52.72 -0.23 31.33
C ARG A 36 -52.62 -1.72 31.02
N PHE A 37 -51.56 -2.17 30.34
CA PHE A 37 -51.30 -3.58 30.07
C PHE A 37 -51.01 -4.36 31.36
N ALA A 38 -50.16 -3.83 32.24
CA ALA A 38 -49.82 -4.43 33.52
C ALA A 38 -51.00 -4.49 34.49
N THR A 39 -51.88 -3.48 34.47
CA THR A 39 -53.08 -3.43 35.33
C THR A 39 -54.29 -4.18 34.76
N SER A 40 -54.35 -4.44 33.45
CA SER A 40 -55.44 -5.19 32.80
C SER A 40 -55.23 -6.70 32.77
N GLN A 41 -54.07 -7.23 33.18
CA GLN A 41 -53.89 -8.67 33.42
C GLN A 41 -54.46 -9.12 34.76
N ARG A 42 -55.77 -8.96 34.96
CA ARG A 42 -56.51 -9.93 35.79
C ARG A 42 -56.58 -11.21 34.97
N ARG A 43 -55.88 -12.26 35.43
CA ARG A 43 -55.90 -13.60 34.83
C ARG A 43 -57.35 -14.11 34.76
N TYR A 44 -58.02 -13.92 33.64
CA TYR A 44 -59.02 -14.87 33.20
C TYR A 44 -58.25 -16.06 32.64
N GLU A 45 -58.45 -17.23 33.22
CA GLU A 45 -57.86 -18.49 32.79
C GLU A 45 -58.14 -18.74 31.31
N SER A 46 -57.21 -18.33 30.44
CA SER A 46 -57.29 -18.67 29.02
C SER A 46 -56.88 -20.13 28.88
N ARG A 47 -57.84 -20.97 28.44
CA ARG A 47 -57.66 -22.41 28.19
C ARG A 47 -56.75 -22.74 27.01
N VAL A 48 -55.92 -21.79 26.55
CA VAL A 48 -55.00 -21.97 25.43
C VAL A 48 -53.57 -21.90 25.94
N PRO A 49 -52.80 -23.00 25.88
CA PRO A 49 -51.42 -23.02 26.37
C PRO A 49 -50.55 -22.01 25.63
N GLY A 50 -49.80 -21.19 26.37
CA GLY A 50 -48.82 -20.27 25.80
C GLY A 50 -47.70 -21.00 25.03
N PRO A 51 -46.89 -20.30 24.22
CA PRO A 51 -45.95 -20.92 23.27
C PRO A 51 -44.95 -21.88 23.91
N LEU A 52 -44.48 -21.57 25.13
CA LEU A 52 -43.56 -22.42 25.89
C LEU A 52 -44.27 -23.65 26.46
N GLU A 53 -45.51 -23.51 26.93
CA GLU A 53 -46.32 -24.62 27.43
C GLU A 53 -46.77 -25.54 26.29
N ALA A 54 -47.07 -24.99 25.11
CA ALA A 54 -47.32 -25.75 23.88
C ALA A 54 -46.08 -26.56 23.47
N ARG A 55 -44.88 -25.97 23.53
CA ARG A 55 -43.61 -26.69 23.29
C ARG A 55 -43.37 -27.80 24.32
N ARG A 56 -43.65 -27.53 25.60
CA ARG A 56 -43.52 -28.52 26.69
C ARG A 56 -44.47 -29.70 26.49
N ARG A 57 -45.72 -29.44 26.09
CA ARG A 57 -46.71 -30.48 25.78
C ARG A 57 -46.38 -31.25 24.50
N LEU A 58 -45.81 -30.58 23.48
CA LEU A 58 -45.35 -31.24 22.26
C LEU A 58 -44.17 -32.18 22.53
N ALA A 59 -43.20 -31.74 23.34
CA ALA A 59 -42.09 -32.59 23.78
C ALA A 59 -42.58 -33.81 24.59
N LYS A 60 -43.52 -33.60 25.53
CA LYS A 60 -44.17 -34.71 26.24
C LYS A 60 -44.84 -35.68 25.26
N ARG A 61 -45.65 -35.20 24.32
CA ARG A 61 -46.34 -36.05 23.31
C ARG A 61 -45.36 -36.82 22.43
N ARG A 62 -44.24 -36.23 21.99
CA ARG A 62 -43.19 -36.96 21.24
C ARG A 62 -42.58 -38.08 22.07
N ASN A 63 -42.28 -37.84 23.34
CA ASN A 63 -41.71 -38.86 24.22
C ASN A 63 -42.74 -39.95 24.57
N THR A 64 -44.03 -39.61 24.68
CA THR A 64 -45.08 -40.62 24.93
C THR A 64 -45.38 -41.45 23.68
N ALA A 65 -45.27 -40.87 22.48
CA ALA A 65 -45.45 -41.60 21.22
C ALA A 65 -44.33 -42.62 20.97
N LEU A 66 -43.11 -42.36 21.45
CA LEU A 66 -41.98 -43.30 21.37
C LEU A 66 -42.06 -44.43 22.42
N ALA A 67 -42.75 -44.20 23.54
CA ALA A 67 -42.94 -45.22 24.58
C ALA A 67 -43.92 -46.34 24.19
N GLY A 68 -44.77 -46.13 23.16
CA GLY A 68 -45.73 -47.13 22.68
C GLY A 68 -45.22 -48.08 21.59
N ILE A 69 -43.97 -47.91 21.12
CA ILE A 69 -43.39 -48.70 20.00
C ILE A 69 -42.45 -49.82 20.50
N ALA A 70 -42.12 -49.87 21.80
CA ALA A 70 -41.32 -50.95 22.37
C ALA A 70 -42.21 -52.15 22.75
N GLY A 71 -42.23 -53.16 21.88
CA GLY A 71 -42.95 -54.42 22.07
C GLY A 71 -42.41 -55.29 23.22
N SER A 72 -43.26 -56.23 23.63
CA SER A 72 -43.06 -57.27 24.65
C SER A 72 -41.79 -58.11 24.43
N GLY A 73 -40.85 -58.05 25.40
CA GLY A 73 -39.63 -58.87 25.50
C GLY A 73 -38.84 -58.52 26.76
N PRO A 74 -38.08 -59.44 27.38
CA PRO A 74 -37.63 -59.32 28.77
C PRO A 74 -36.61 -58.19 28.96
N LEU A 75 -36.88 -57.38 29.99
CA LEU A 75 -36.21 -56.13 30.29
C LEU A 75 -34.89 -56.39 31.05
N GLU A 76 -33.81 -56.67 30.32
CA GLU A 76 -32.45 -56.53 30.88
C GLU A 76 -32.04 -55.05 30.84
N ASP A 77 -32.27 -54.42 32.00
CA ASP A 77 -31.53 -53.33 32.63
C ASP A 77 -30.96 -52.20 31.74
N ILE A 78 -31.83 -51.31 31.29
CA ILE A 78 -31.47 -50.00 30.71
C ILE A 78 -30.65 -49.14 31.71
N ALA A 79 -30.62 -49.47 33.01
CA ALA A 79 -29.81 -48.74 33.99
C ALA A 79 -28.29 -48.97 33.80
N CYS A 80 -27.87 -49.97 33.02
CA CYS A 80 -26.46 -50.14 32.65
C CYS A 80 -25.93 -49.07 31.67
N LEU A 81 -26.80 -48.35 30.95
CA LEU A 81 -26.38 -47.31 30.00
C LEU A 81 -25.98 -45.97 30.67
N PHE A 82 -26.30 -45.76 31.95
CA PHE A 82 -26.02 -44.50 32.66
C PHE A 82 -25.18 -44.67 33.94
N GLY A 83 -24.52 -45.83 34.09
CA GLY A 83 -23.78 -46.19 35.30
C GLY A 83 -24.72 -46.56 36.45
N ARG A 84 -24.37 -47.60 37.21
CA ARG A 84 -25.27 -48.27 38.17
C ARG A 84 -25.83 -47.35 39.28
N ASN A 85 -25.31 -46.12 39.41
CA ASN A 85 -25.74 -45.11 40.38
C ASN A 85 -26.05 -43.72 39.78
N GLY A 86 -26.12 -43.54 38.45
CA GLY A 86 -26.61 -42.31 37.80
C GLY A 86 -25.87 -40.99 38.11
N ARG A 87 -24.74 -41.02 38.81
CA ARG A 87 -23.95 -39.82 39.21
C ARG A 87 -22.54 -39.76 38.62
N GLU A 88 -22.18 -40.69 37.75
CA GLU A 88 -20.80 -40.83 37.26
C GLU A 88 -20.49 -40.01 35.99
N HIS A 89 -21.51 -39.50 35.28
CA HIS A 89 -21.33 -38.69 34.07
C HIS A 89 -21.22 -37.16 34.34
N MET A 90 -21.12 -36.75 35.60
CA MET A 90 -21.05 -35.34 36.03
C MET A 90 -19.78 -35.07 36.85
N LYS A 91 -18.64 -35.60 36.39
CA LYS A 91 -17.30 -35.28 36.92
C LYS A 91 -16.43 -34.67 35.83
N TRP A 92 -16.58 -33.36 35.63
CA TRP A 92 -15.45 -32.54 35.20
C TRP A 92 -14.88 -31.90 36.47
N THR A 93 -13.90 -32.55 37.08
CA THR A 93 -13.04 -31.94 38.09
C THR A 93 -11.63 -32.44 37.88
N ASP A 94 -10.75 -31.57 37.40
CA ASP A 94 -9.34 -31.62 37.79
C ASP A 94 -9.28 -31.27 39.28
N ARG A 95 -9.12 -32.27 40.14
CA ARG A 95 -7.98 -32.39 41.06
C ARG A 95 -8.14 -33.58 42.01
N GLU A 96 -6.99 -34.18 42.28
CA GLU A 96 -6.74 -35.34 43.13
C GLU A 96 -7.48 -35.30 44.49
N GLU A 97 -8.12 -36.44 44.76
CA GLU A 97 -8.49 -37.09 46.02
C GLU A 97 -8.19 -36.39 47.37
N ARG A 98 -9.17 -36.38 48.29
CA ARG A 98 -9.31 -37.43 49.32
C ARG A 98 -10.52 -37.25 50.24
N ASN A 99 -11.29 -38.33 50.32
CA ASN A 99 -11.92 -38.94 51.50
C ASN A 99 -13.03 -38.18 52.25
N VAL A 100 -14.26 -38.60 51.93
CA VAL A 100 -15.42 -38.63 52.83
C VAL A 100 -15.44 -39.99 53.53
N HIS A 101 -15.87 -40.06 54.79
CA HIS A 101 -16.67 -41.20 55.27
C HIS A 101 -17.89 -40.70 56.08
N PRO A 102 -19.10 -41.25 55.85
CA PRO A 102 -20.35 -40.89 56.51
C PRO A 102 -20.87 -42.01 57.45
N GLU A 103 -21.83 -41.68 58.32
CA GLU A 103 -22.87 -42.61 58.84
C GLU A 103 -24.02 -41.78 59.47
N ALA A 104 -25.23 -41.87 58.88
CA ALA A 104 -26.45 -42.53 59.41
C ALA A 104 -27.27 -41.62 60.35
N HIS A 105 -28.32 -40.95 59.84
CA HIS A 105 -29.74 -41.37 59.81
C HIS A 105 -30.47 -41.20 61.15
N ASP A 106 -31.43 -40.27 61.18
CA ASP A 106 -32.78 -40.48 61.72
C ASP A 106 -33.80 -39.46 61.14
N LEU A 107 -34.98 -39.96 60.77
CA LEU A 107 -36.19 -39.29 60.25
C LEU A 107 -36.98 -38.59 61.41
N PRO A 108 -38.01 -37.71 61.22
CA PRO A 108 -39.06 -37.77 60.18
C PRO A 108 -39.53 -36.43 59.57
N ALA A 109 -40.45 -36.57 58.61
CA ALA A 109 -40.95 -35.54 57.70
C ALA A 109 -41.64 -34.33 58.36
N PHE A 110 -41.32 -33.14 57.85
CA PHE A 110 -42.13 -31.92 57.92
C PHE A 110 -42.24 -31.28 56.52
N PRO A 111 -43.34 -30.57 56.23
CA PRO A 111 -43.76 -30.23 54.86
C PRO A 111 -42.90 -29.12 54.28
N LEU A 112 -42.31 -29.35 53.09
CA LEU A 112 -41.69 -28.29 52.30
C LEU A 112 -42.81 -27.45 51.67
N ASN A 113 -43.26 -26.45 52.43
CA ASN A 113 -43.93 -25.28 51.88
C ASN A 113 -43.06 -24.66 50.77
N PRO A 114 -43.64 -24.16 49.67
CA PRO A 114 -42.90 -23.40 48.68
C PRO A 114 -42.26 -22.16 49.34
N PRO A 115 -41.09 -21.69 48.84
CA PRO A 115 -40.42 -20.53 49.39
C PRO A 115 -41.33 -19.31 49.34
N GLU A 116 -41.34 -18.53 50.42
CA GLU A 116 -42.07 -17.27 50.47
C GLU A 116 -41.68 -16.37 49.29
N PRO A 117 -42.66 -15.69 48.66
CA PRO A 117 -42.39 -14.74 47.60
C PRO A 117 -41.53 -13.58 48.14
N PRO A 118 -40.59 -13.04 47.35
CA PRO A 118 -39.86 -11.85 47.74
C PRO A 118 -40.84 -10.71 48.02
N LEU A 119 -40.63 -10.00 49.13
CA LEU A 119 -41.43 -8.85 49.56
C LEU A 119 -41.58 -7.85 48.39
N PRO A 120 -42.79 -7.34 48.14
CA PRO A 120 -43.01 -6.36 47.07
C PRO A 120 -42.35 -5.03 47.44
N PHE A 121 -41.37 -4.61 46.63
CA PHE A 121 -40.92 -3.21 46.55
C PHE A 121 -42.03 -2.36 45.91
N TYR A 122 -43.09 -2.09 46.68
CA TYR A 122 -43.97 -0.96 46.45
C TYR A 122 -44.00 -0.15 47.73
N SER A 123 -43.76 1.16 47.58
CA SER A 123 -43.95 2.19 48.58
C SER A 123 -45.17 1.88 49.44
N GLU A 124 -44.98 1.62 50.73
CA GLU A 124 -46.06 1.75 51.69
C GLU A 124 -46.58 3.18 51.58
N ASN A 125 -47.85 3.32 51.23
CA ASN A 125 -48.57 4.56 51.40
C ASN A 125 -48.69 4.79 52.90
N ILE A 126 -47.82 5.63 53.46
CA ILE A 126 -47.99 6.16 54.80
C ILE A 126 -49.30 7.00 54.78
N PRO A 127 -50.25 6.75 55.69
CA PRO A 127 -51.50 7.50 55.73
C PRO A 127 -51.24 8.98 56.05
N PRO A 128 -51.99 9.93 55.47
CA PRO A 128 -51.82 11.34 55.76
C PRO A 128 -52.44 11.61 57.13
N MET A 129 -51.60 11.82 58.15
CA MET A 129 -52.01 12.55 59.34
C MET A 129 -50.94 13.57 59.73
N GLU A 130 -51.42 14.82 59.74
CA GLU A 130 -50.98 15.97 60.53
C GLU A 130 -49.56 16.50 60.31
N PHE A 131 -49.41 17.28 59.24
CA PHE A 131 -48.64 18.52 59.32
C PHE A 131 -49.51 19.68 58.81
N ASP A 132 -50.40 20.12 59.70
CA ASP A 132 -50.88 21.49 59.68
C ASP A 132 -49.71 22.44 59.98
N THR A 133 -49.83 23.67 59.48
CA THR A 133 -48.94 24.83 59.66
C THR A 133 -47.61 24.85 58.88
N LEU A 134 -47.69 25.25 57.62
CA LEU A 134 -47.26 26.59 57.20
C LEU A 134 -47.71 26.84 55.75
N ASN A 135 -48.99 27.18 55.61
CA ASN A 135 -49.49 27.90 54.44
C ASN A 135 -48.84 29.29 54.41
N GLY A 136 -48.08 29.56 53.36
CA GLY A 136 -47.56 30.90 53.10
C GLY A 136 -46.56 30.90 51.96
N ILE A 137 -47.04 30.72 50.73
CA ILE A 137 -46.71 31.53 49.54
C ILE A 137 -47.44 30.87 48.35
N GLN A 138 -48.55 31.49 47.97
CA GLN A 138 -49.32 31.20 46.78
C GLN A 138 -48.89 32.17 45.68
N GLY A 139 -48.58 31.67 44.49
CA GLY A 139 -48.38 32.48 43.29
C GLY A 139 -47.28 31.92 42.37
N PHE A 140 -47.68 31.36 41.23
CA PHE A 140 -46.79 31.12 40.10
C PHE A 140 -46.25 32.46 39.56
N PRO A 141 -44.93 32.61 39.33
CA PRO A 141 -44.41 33.63 38.43
C PRO A 141 -43.55 33.01 37.32
N ASP A 142 -43.95 33.37 36.11
CA ASP A 142 -43.27 33.22 34.84
C ASP A 142 -41.83 33.80 34.87
N VAL A 143 -40.90 33.09 34.23
CA VAL A 143 -39.54 33.48 33.76
C VAL A 143 -38.52 34.07 34.77
N SER A 144 -38.92 34.60 35.92
CA SER A 144 -38.04 35.19 36.96
C SER A 144 -37.51 34.20 38.02
N GLN A 145 -38.00 32.95 38.03
CA GLN A 145 -37.63 31.92 39.02
C GLN A 145 -36.31 31.19 38.75
N LYS A 146 -35.72 31.27 37.55
CA LYS A 146 -34.45 30.58 37.26
C LYS A 146 -33.29 31.11 38.10
N THR A 147 -33.24 32.42 38.29
CA THR A 147 -32.23 33.11 39.12
C THR A 147 -32.43 32.84 40.61
N SER A 148 -33.66 32.74 41.12
CA SER A 148 -33.91 32.42 42.52
C SER A 148 -33.59 30.97 42.87
N ARG A 149 -33.94 30.00 42.00
CA ARG A 149 -33.61 28.58 42.21
C ARG A 149 -32.12 28.30 42.15
N GLU A 150 -31.39 28.97 41.26
CA GLU A 150 -29.93 28.88 41.20
C GLU A 150 -29.26 29.49 42.44
N GLN A 151 -29.78 30.60 42.95
CA GLN A 151 -29.29 31.24 44.18
C GLN A 151 -29.52 30.35 45.41
N VAL A 152 -30.70 29.75 45.54
CA VAL A 152 -31.02 28.79 46.61
C VAL A 152 -30.10 27.57 46.56
N LEU A 153 -29.84 27.03 45.35
CA LEU A 153 -28.88 25.95 45.17
C LEU A 153 -27.46 26.37 45.57
N LYS A 154 -27.01 27.57 45.18
CA LYS A 154 -25.69 28.10 45.56
C LYS A 154 -25.57 28.27 47.08
N GLU A 155 -26.61 28.75 47.76
CA GLU A 155 -26.64 28.89 49.22
C GLU A 155 -26.58 27.54 49.92
N PHE A 156 -27.36 26.56 49.45
CA PHE A 156 -27.32 25.21 49.98
C PHE A 156 -25.92 24.57 49.81
N LEU A 157 -25.29 24.72 48.64
CA LEU A 157 -23.95 24.20 48.38
C LEU A 157 -22.86 24.83 49.28
N LYS A 158 -23.05 26.08 49.73
CA LYS A 158 -22.14 26.73 50.70
C LYS A 158 -22.03 25.93 52.00
N SER A 159 -23.10 25.26 52.44
CA SER A 159 -23.20 24.51 53.72
C SER A 159 -22.39 23.20 53.79
N ARG A 160 -21.63 22.86 52.73
CA ARG A 160 -20.80 21.63 52.61
C ARG A 160 -21.59 20.31 52.72
N PRO A 161 -22.70 20.14 51.98
CA PRO A 161 -23.49 18.90 52.01
C PRO A 161 -22.70 17.68 51.47
N SER A 162 -23.07 16.48 51.90
CA SER A 162 -22.66 15.22 51.27
C SER A 162 -23.31 15.07 49.89
N VAL A 163 -22.77 14.21 49.02
CA VAL A 163 -23.39 13.91 47.71
C VAL A 163 -24.82 13.39 47.88
N THR A 164 -25.06 12.58 48.91
CA THR A 164 -26.40 12.10 49.28
C THR A 164 -27.35 13.23 49.71
N ALA A 165 -26.87 14.21 50.49
CA ALA A 165 -27.67 15.38 50.88
C ALA A 165 -27.97 16.30 49.70
N ILE A 166 -27.04 16.41 48.74
CA ILE A 166 -27.29 17.09 47.46
C ILE A 166 -28.38 16.36 46.67
N GLY A 167 -28.31 15.03 46.59
CA GLY A 167 -29.35 14.21 45.95
C GLY A 167 -30.74 14.38 46.56
N ILE A 168 -30.84 14.40 47.89
CA ILE A 168 -32.11 14.63 48.60
C ILE A 168 -32.65 16.04 48.29
N PHE A 169 -31.80 17.06 48.34
CA PHE A 169 -32.19 18.45 48.07
C PHE A 169 -32.64 18.67 46.62
N VAL A 170 -31.95 18.06 45.65
CA VAL A 170 -32.31 18.09 44.22
C VAL A 170 -33.70 17.50 44.01
N ARG A 171 -34.03 16.40 44.70
CA ARG A 171 -35.36 15.76 44.65
C ARG A 171 -36.44 16.62 45.33
N GLN A 172 -36.16 17.20 46.49
CA GLN A 172 -37.09 18.07 47.22
C GLN A 172 -37.50 19.31 46.41
N LEU A 173 -36.57 19.87 45.63
CA LEU A 173 -36.82 21.05 44.80
C LEU A 173 -37.29 20.71 43.37
N ASN A 174 -37.55 19.43 43.05
CA ASN A 174 -37.96 18.96 41.72
C ASN A 174 -37.09 19.55 40.59
N PHE A 175 -35.76 19.51 40.74
CA PHE A 175 -34.86 19.84 39.65
C PHE A 175 -34.80 18.67 38.66
N ASP A 176 -35.25 18.89 37.42
CA ASP A 176 -35.06 17.93 36.33
C ASP A 176 -33.68 18.14 35.70
N LEU A 177 -32.68 17.43 36.24
CA LEU A 177 -31.30 17.51 35.79
C LEU A 177 -31.10 16.97 34.36
N GLN A 178 -32.07 16.21 33.80
CA GLN A 178 -31.99 15.73 32.42
C GLN A 178 -32.39 16.83 31.42
N ARG A 179 -33.40 17.63 31.75
CA ARG A 179 -33.81 18.79 30.93
C ARG A 179 -32.87 19.99 31.09
N GLU A 180 -32.29 20.16 32.27
CA GLU A 180 -31.45 21.33 32.61
C GLU A 180 -30.05 20.91 33.11
N PRO A 181 -29.15 20.45 32.22
CA PRO A 181 -27.81 19.95 32.59
C PRO A 181 -26.90 21.03 33.21
N SER A 182 -27.25 22.31 33.07
CA SER A 182 -26.53 23.44 33.68
C SER A 182 -26.46 23.35 35.20
N TYR A 183 -27.51 22.84 35.87
CA TYR A 183 -27.52 22.71 37.32
C TYR A 183 -26.58 21.59 37.80
N SER A 184 -26.54 20.46 37.08
CA SER A 184 -25.58 19.39 37.34
C SER A 184 -24.14 19.91 37.22
N ARG A 185 -23.86 20.70 36.17
CA ARG A 185 -22.54 21.35 35.96
C ARG A 185 -22.19 22.36 37.05
N LEU A 186 -23.17 23.09 37.58
CA LEU A 186 -22.97 24.05 38.67
C LEU A 186 -22.60 23.35 39.98
N ILE A 187 -23.27 22.24 40.30
CA ILE A 187 -22.95 21.40 41.46
C ILE A 187 -21.50 20.91 41.34
N LEU A 188 -21.12 20.36 40.18
CA LEU A 188 -19.76 19.90 39.94
C LEU A 188 -18.74 21.02 40.10
N LYS A 189 -18.97 22.19 39.49
CA LYS A 189 -18.05 23.35 39.61
C LYS A 189 -17.82 23.75 41.07
N HIS A 190 -18.88 23.69 41.89
CA HIS A 190 -18.77 23.96 43.32
C HIS A 190 -17.92 22.90 44.04
N LEU A 191 -18.10 21.61 43.73
CA LEU A 191 -17.29 20.53 44.29
C LEU A 191 -15.81 20.64 43.86
N LEU A 192 -15.54 20.93 42.59
CA LEU A 192 -14.18 21.11 42.05
C LEU A 192 -13.44 22.32 42.65
N SER A 193 -14.14 23.43 42.89
CA SER A 193 -13.53 24.61 43.53
C SER A 193 -12.96 24.32 44.93
N ARG A 194 -13.42 23.25 45.58
CA ARG A 194 -13.01 22.83 46.92
C ARG A 194 -12.07 21.63 46.92
N SER A 195 -11.80 21.04 45.76
CA SER A 195 -11.07 19.77 45.65
C SER A 195 -9.57 19.94 45.36
N ALA A 196 -9.11 21.17 45.10
CA ALA A 196 -7.76 21.47 44.60
C ALA A 196 -6.59 20.90 45.43
N ASN A 197 -6.77 20.57 46.72
CA ASN A 197 -5.71 20.02 47.58
C ASN A 197 -6.20 18.99 48.64
N ASN A 198 -7.44 18.50 48.57
CA ASN A 198 -8.01 17.61 49.59
C ASN A 198 -8.55 16.32 48.98
N GLU A 199 -7.94 15.18 49.33
CA GLU A 199 -8.30 13.85 48.84
C GLU A 199 -9.76 13.48 49.20
N SER A 200 -10.22 13.88 50.40
CA SER A 200 -11.61 13.67 50.82
C SER A 200 -12.61 14.49 50.00
N ALA A 201 -12.20 15.66 49.47
CA ALA A 201 -13.04 16.48 48.61
C ALA A 201 -13.06 15.93 47.16
N MET A 202 -11.95 15.37 46.69
CA MET A 202 -11.91 14.64 45.41
C MET A 202 -12.75 13.36 45.46
N GLN A 203 -12.82 12.67 46.60
CA GLN A 203 -13.70 11.52 46.76
C GLN A 203 -15.18 11.89 46.56
N LYS A 204 -15.62 13.06 47.05
CA LYS A 204 -16.99 13.57 46.81
C LYS A 204 -17.24 13.90 45.34
N VAL A 205 -16.22 14.33 44.60
CA VAL A 205 -16.32 14.54 43.15
C VAL A 205 -16.54 13.21 42.43
N VAL A 206 -15.80 12.16 42.82
CA VAL A 206 -15.96 10.82 42.25
C VAL A 206 -17.33 10.23 42.58
N GLU A 207 -17.78 10.33 43.83
CA GLU A 207 -19.13 9.91 44.25
C GLU A 207 -20.24 10.63 43.45
N PHE A 208 -20.05 11.92 43.14
CA PHE A 208 -20.97 12.66 42.28
C PHE A 208 -20.95 12.14 40.83
N LEU A 209 -19.77 11.83 40.28
CA LEU A 209 -19.64 11.34 38.90
C LEU A 209 -20.21 9.92 38.72
N ASP A 210 -20.15 9.10 39.77
CA ASP A 210 -20.68 7.73 39.80
C ASP A 210 -22.20 7.68 40.03
N ASP A 211 -22.84 8.78 40.48
CA ASP A 211 -24.31 8.84 40.69
C ASP A 211 -25.05 9.22 39.39
N PRO A 212 -25.81 8.28 38.77
CA PRO A 212 -26.49 8.52 37.49
C PRO A 212 -27.67 9.50 37.58
N TYR A 213 -28.19 9.78 38.77
CA TYR A 213 -29.28 10.73 38.97
C TYR A 213 -28.78 12.17 39.11
N LEU A 214 -27.58 12.35 39.65
CA LEU A 214 -26.94 13.66 39.80
C LEU A 214 -26.10 14.04 38.57
N ASN A 215 -25.42 13.07 37.98
CA ASN A 215 -24.60 13.24 36.80
C ASN A 215 -25.36 12.79 35.54
N THR A 216 -26.01 13.75 34.88
CA THR A 216 -26.82 13.45 33.70
C THR A 216 -25.97 13.33 32.44
N ARG A 217 -26.40 12.43 31.53
CA ARG A 217 -25.70 12.18 30.27
C ARG A 217 -25.61 13.46 29.44
N GLY A 218 -24.43 13.77 28.91
CA GLY A 218 -24.18 14.96 28.08
C GLY A 218 -24.01 16.26 28.86
N ALA A 219 -24.01 16.23 30.21
CA ALA A 219 -23.75 17.42 31.02
C ALA A 219 -22.30 17.93 30.92
N GLY A 220 -21.36 17.17 30.35
CA GLY A 220 -19.95 17.58 30.22
C GLY A 220 -19.17 17.52 31.54
N ASN A 221 -19.71 16.81 32.52
CA ASN A 221 -19.18 16.76 33.88
C ASN A 221 -17.89 15.93 33.97
N TYR A 222 -17.80 14.84 33.21
CA TYR A 222 -16.57 14.04 33.16
C TYR A 222 -15.43 14.84 32.54
N LEU A 223 -15.70 15.54 31.43
CA LEU A 223 -14.74 16.44 30.79
C LEU A 223 -14.26 17.54 31.75
N CYS A 224 -15.19 18.23 32.44
CA CYS A 224 -14.84 19.32 33.35
C CYS A 224 -14.01 18.84 34.56
N ALA A 225 -14.35 17.68 35.14
CA ALA A 225 -13.57 17.08 36.22
C ALA A 225 -12.17 16.66 35.74
N LEU A 226 -12.06 16.13 34.53
CA LEU A 226 -10.80 15.75 33.91
C LEU A 226 -9.92 16.97 33.64
N GLU A 227 -10.45 18.05 33.07
CA GLU A 227 -9.73 19.31 32.83
C GLU A 227 -9.17 19.91 34.12
N HIS A 228 -9.96 19.93 35.18
CA HIS A 228 -9.51 20.38 36.50
C HIS A 228 -8.37 19.50 37.02
N THR A 229 -8.50 18.18 36.92
CA THR A 229 -7.48 17.23 37.37
C THR A 229 -6.19 17.38 36.57
N LEU A 230 -6.28 17.51 35.25
CA LEU A 230 -5.15 17.74 34.35
C LEU A 230 -4.47 19.09 34.62
N SER A 231 -5.22 20.10 35.07
CA SER A 231 -4.73 21.44 35.41
C SER A 231 -4.16 21.57 36.82
N THR A 232 -4.45 20.64 37.74
CA THR A 232 -4.01 20.74 39.15
C THR A 232 -3.01 19.66 39.52
N ALA A 233 -3.13 18.44 38.97
CA ALA A 233 -2.29 17.31 39.37
C ALA A 233 -0.90 17.36 38.73
N ALA A 234 0.13 17.03 39.53
CA ALA A 234 1.50 16.83 39.08
C ALA A 234 1.75 15.41 38.53
N ILE A 235 1.08 14.40 39.10
CA ILE A 235 1.17 12.99 38.70
C ILE A 235 -0.25 12.43 38.49
N PHE A 236 -0.55 11.98 37.27
CA PHE A 236 -1.90 11.55 36.91
C PHE A 236 -2.31 10.19 37.48
N GLY A 237 -1.38 9.24 37.58
CA GLY A 237 -1.68 7.86 37.99
C GLY A 237 -2.13 7.65 39.45
N LYS A 238 -2.38 8.73 40.20
CA LYS A 238 -2.98 8.68 41.56
C LYS A 238 -4.42 9.21 41.60
N GLN A 239 -4.95 9.69 40.48
CA GLN A 239 -6.21 10.43 40.45
C GLN A 239 -7.39 9.51 40.11
N ARG A 240 -8.33 9.36 41.05
CA ARG A 240 -9.53 8.50 40.92
C ARG A 240 -10.55 8.97 39.87
N VAL A 241 -10.40 10.20 39.38
CA VAL A 241 -11.25 10.76 38.31
C VAL A 241 -11.06 9.99 37.00
N PHE A 242 -9.84 9.55 36.69
CA PHE A 242 -9.60 8.72 35.49
C PHE A 242 -10.37 7.39 35.59
N ASP A 243 -10.34 6.74 36.75
CA ASP A 243 -11.09 5.50 36.98
C ASP A 243 -12.61 5.70 36.84
N ALA A 244 -13.13 6.86 37.27
CA ALA A 244 -14.55 7.21 37.09
C ALA A 244 -14.93 7.38 35.61
N VAL A 245 -14.02 7.90 34.77
CA VAL A 245 -14.20 7.97 33.32
C VAL A 245 -14.17 6.58 32.69
N ILE A 246 -13.27 5.69 33.13
CA ILE A 246 -13.24 4.30 32.65
C ILE A 246 -14.56 3.59 32.96
N ARG A 247 -15.02 3.64 34.23
CA ARG A 247 -16.30 3.04 34.63
C ARG A 247 -17.48 3.60 33.83
N SER A 248 -17.49 4.90 33.53
CA SER A 248 -18.58 5.50 32.76
C SER A 248 -18.57 5.08 31.29
N LEU A 249 -17.40 4.76 30.71
CA LEU A 249 -17.29 4.13 29.39
C LEU A 249 -17.81 2.68 29.41
N GLU A 250 -17.43 1.88 30.42
CA GLU A 250 -17.91 0.50 30.58
C GLU A 250 -19.44 0.43 30.66
N LEU A 251 -20.05 1.40 31.35
CA LEU A 251 -21.50 1.51 31.52
C LEU A 251 -22.21 2.22 30.35
N GLY A 252 -21.49 2.75 29.37
CA GLY A 252 -22.06 3.47 28.22
C GLY A 252 -22.80 4.76 28.62
N LEU A 253 -22.34 5.45 29.65
CA LEU A 253 -22.94 6.69 30.18
C LEU A 253 -22.46 7.95 29.45
N LEU A 254 -21.30 7.89 28.79
CA LEU A 254 -20.69 9.02 28.10
C LEU A 254 -21.33 9.29 26.73
N HIS A 255 -21.59 10.56 26.45
CA HIS A 255 -22.10 10.99 25.14
C HIS A 255 -20.96 11.04 24.11
N PRO A 256 -21.18 10.67 22.82
CA PRO A 256 -20.12 10.62 21.81
C PRO A 256 -19.36 11.94 21.60
N THR A 257 -20.04 13.08 21.72
CA THR A 257 -19.39 14.40 21.63
C THR A 257 -18.46 14.67 22.81
N GLU A 258 -18.89 14.30 24.03
CA GLU A 258 -18.07 14.42 25.24
C GLU A 258 -16.85 13.49 25.18
N LEU A 259 -17.00 12.29 24.63
CA LEU A 259 -15.87 11.38 24.37
C LEU A 259 -14.84 12.01 23.42
N GLN A 260 -15.30 12.61 22.32
CA GLN A 260 -14.41 13.28 21.36
C GLN A 260 -13.63 14.43 22.02
N ASP A 261 -14.31 15.23 22.84
CA ASP A 261 -13.69 16.35 23.56
C ASP A 261 -12.70 15.86 24.63
N ILE A 262 -13.03 14.79 25.36
CA ILE A 262 -12.12 14.14 26.31
C ILE A 262 -10.83 13.70 25.60
N ILE A 263 -10.94 13.04 24.45
CA ILE A 263 -9.78 12.57 23.67
C ILE A 263 -8.89 13.74 23.22
N LYS A 264 -9.49 14.85 22.76
CA LYS A 264 -8.75 16.06 22.38
C LYS A 264 -8.07 16.71 23.58
N THR A 265 -8.80 16.89 24.68
CA THR A 265 -8.29 17.54 25.89
C THR A 265 -7.10 16.79 26.49
N ILE A 266 -7.13 15.45 26.51
CA ILE A 266 -6.00 14.64 26.99
C ILE A 266 -4.73 14.89 26.15
N SER A 267 -4.91 15.14 24.86
CA SER A 267 -3.82 15.32 23.89
C SER A 267 -3.18 16.70 24.01
N ASP A 268 -4.01 17.74 24.20
CA ASP A 268 -3.58 19.13 24.38
C ASP A 268 -2.74 19.35 25.64
N VAL A 269 -2.86 18.48 26.65
CA VAL A 269 -2.09 18.58 27.91
C VAL A 269 -0.59 18.53 27.66
N LYS A 270 -0.15 17.73 26.70
CA LYS A 270 1.28 17.62 26.33
C LYS A 270 1.80 18.91 25.72
N LEU A 271 0.97 19.62 24.94
CA LEU A 271 1.30 20.89 24.28
C LEU A 271 1.34 22.06 25.28
N LYS A 272 0.44 22.09 26.27
CA LYS A 272 0.31 23.21 27.22
C LYS A 272 1.33 23.20 28.37
N ARG A 273 1.93 22.05 28.71
CA ARG A 273 2.80 21.86 29.90
C ARG A 273 4.22 21.41 29.58
N SER A 274 4.87 22.01 28.58
CA SER A 274 6.23 21.68 28.14
C SER A 274 7.29 21.65 29.25
N HIS A 275 7.10 22.39 30.36
CA HIS A 275 8.05 22.47 31.49
C HIS A 275 7.68 21.62 32.73
N GLY A 276 6.64 20.80 32.70
CA GLY A 276 6.22 19.94 33.83
C GLY A 276 5.75 18.53 33.46
N PHE A 277 5.76 18.19 32.17
CA PHE A 277 5.27 16.89 31.70
C PHE A 277 6.36 15.80 31.80
N THR A 278 6.23 14.92 32.80
CA THR A 278 7.20 13.83 33.03
C THR A 278 6.98 12.63 32.11
N ALA A 279 8.03 11.85 31.86
CA ALA A 279 7.93 10.56 31.16
C ALA A 279 6.95 9.57 31.83
N ARG A 280 6.71 9.72 33.15
CA ARG A 280 5.71 8.96 33.90
C ARG A 280 4.28 9.33 33.49
N ASN A 281 4.00 10.62 33.28
CA ASN A 281 2.71 11.09 32.79
C ASN A 281 2.47 10.63 31.34
N SER A 282 3.50 10.66 30.49
CA SER A 282 3.43 10.11 29.13
C SER A 282 2.99 8.64 29.10
N ARG A 283 3.68 7.78 29.88
CA ARG A 283 3.35 6.35 30.01
C ARG A 283 1.95 6.12 30.57
N PHE A 284 1.54 6.92 31.55
CA PHE A 284 0.18 6.84 32.08
C PHE A 284 -0.87 7.14 31.01
N LEU A 285 -0.68 8.18 30.19
CA LEU A 285 -1.64 8.51 29.13
C LEU A 285 -1.73 7.42 28.05
N VAL A 286 -0.62 6.75 27.70
CA VAL A 286 -0.66 5.57 26.80
C VAL A 286 -1.55 4.49 27.42
N ARG A 287 -1.31 4.17 28.69
CA ARG A 287 -2.11 3.16 29.42
C ARG A 287 -3.58 3.56 29.51
N PHE A 288 -3.85 4.83 29.78
CA PHE A 288 -5.21 5.36 29.90
C PHE A 288 -5.97 5.28 28.57
N HIS A 289 -5.36 5.59 27.43
CA HIS A 289 -6.01 5.38 26.13
C HIS A 289 -6.34 3.91 25.86
N ARG A 290 -5.46 2.98 26.29
CA ARG A 290 -5.72 1.54 26.19
C ARG A 290 -6.87 1.11 27.11
N GLU A 291 -6.89 1.56 28.36
CA GLU A 291 -7.99 1.31 29.31
C GLU A 291 -9.32 1.89 28.79
N MET A 292 -9.33 3.10 28.22
CA MET A 292 -10.52 3.69 27.60
C MET A 292 -11.03 2.84 26.43
N TRP A 293 -10.11 2.34 25.60
CA TRP A 293 -10.47 1.47 24.48
C TRP A 293 -11.06 0.16 24.97
N ASP A 294 -10.39 -0.52 25.90
CA ASP A 294 -10.85 -1.80 26.47
C ASP A 294 -12.22 -1.64 27.17
N ALA A 295 -12.45 -0.51 27.85
CA ALA A 295 -13.73 -0.18 28.48
C ALA A 295 -14.89 0.00 27.49
N ILE A 296 -14.63 0.61 26.32
CA ILE A 296 -15.65 0.67 25.25
C ILE A 296 -15.92 -0.74 24.70
N GLY A 297 -14.92 -1.60 24.67
CA GLY A 297 -15.07 -2.99 24.23
C GLY A 297 -15.87 -3.87 25.19
N SER A 298 -15.75 -3.62 26.50
CA SER A 298 -16.50 -4.34 27.54
C SER A 298 -17.94 -3.83 27.71
N CYS A 299 -18.28 -2.67 27.13
CA CYS A 299 -19.63 -2.14 27.18
C CYS A 299 -20.62 -2.98 26.36
N ASP A 300 -21.74 -3.36 26.97
CA ASP A 300 -22.80 -4.12 26.29
C ASP A 300 -23.65 -3.28 25.34
N ILE A 301 -23.70 -1.96 25.55
CA ILE A 301 -24.61 -1.04 24.86
C ILE A 301 -23.92 -0.30 23.71
N TYR A 302 -22.65 0.11 23.89
CA TYR A 302 -21.91 0.92 22.93
C TYR A 302 -20.54 0.31 22.66
N ARG A 303 -20.44 -0.50 21.60
CA ARG A 303 -19.23 -1.28 21.28
C ARG A 303 -18.36 -0.55 20.27
N HIS A 304 -17.16 -1.08 20.02
CA HIS A 304 -16.22 -0.51 19.05
C HIS A 304 -16.80 -0.25 17.65
N LYS A 305 -17.74 -1.10 17.20
CA LYS A 305 -18.38 -0.97 15.87
C LYS A 305 -19.37 0.20 15.79
N ASP A 306 -19.84 0.68 16.94
CA ASP A 306 -20.83 1.75 17.04
C ASP A 306 -20.15 3.14 17.12
N LEU A 307 -18.81 3.17 17.22
CA LEU A 307 -18.03 4.41 17.18
C LEU A 307 -18.13 5.09 15.81
N SER A 308 -18.42 6.39 15.82
CA SER A 308 -18.42 7.19 14.60
C SER A 308 -17.01 7.31 13.99
N LYS A 309 -16.96 7.39 12.66
CA LYS A 309 -15.70 7.55 11.91
C LYS A 309 -14.91 8.78 12.35
N ASP A 310 -15.59 9.87 12.69
CA ASP A 310 -14.95 11.12 13.12
C ASP A 310 -14.23 11.00 14.46
N ILE A 311 -14.77 10.20 15.39
CA ILE A 311 -14.12 9.95 16.69
C ILE A 311 -12.88 9.08 16.49
N VAL A 312 -13.00 8.01 15.71
CA VAL A 312 -11.88 7.11 15.40
C VAL A 312 -10.77 7.88 14.68
N ASP A 313 -11.12 8.72 13.70
CA ASP A 313 -10.17 9.53 12.95
C ASP A 313 -9.45 10.55 13.85
N ALA A 314 -10.18 11.27 14.72
CA ALA A 314 -9.56 12.20 15.66
C ALA A 314 -8.59 11.48 16.61
N TRP A 315 -8.98 10.32 17.11
CA TRP A 315 -8.18 9.53 18.03
C TRP A 315 -6.92 8.95 17.35
N LEU A 316 -7.05 8.41 16.13
CA LEU A 316 -5.90 7.91 15.36
C LEU A 316 -4.90 9.02 15.02
N SER A 317 -5.37 10.25 14.75
CA SER A 317 -4.49 11.41 14.52
C SER A 317 -3.58 11.66 15.73
N ILE A 318 -4.17 11.68 16.92
CA ILE A 318 -3.48 11.90 18.18
C ILE A 318 -2.44 10.80 18.44
N LEU A 319 -2.79 9.53 18.20
CA LEU A 319 -1.88 8.40 18.40
C LEU A 319 -0.69 8.49 17.43
N CYS A 320 -0.92 8.84 16.17
CA CYS A 320 0.13 9.02 15.17
C CYS A 320 1.11 10.15 15.53
N GLU A 321 0.61 11.27 16.05
CA GLU A 321 1.44 12.43 16.44
C GLU A 321 2.39 12.12 17.61
N ARG A 322 1.97 11.26 18.54
CA ARG A 322 2.76 10.91 19.74
C ARG A 322 3.95 10.00 19.43
N LYS A 323 3.90 9.25 18.32
CA LYS A 323 4.97 8.38 17.80
C LYS A 323 5.53 7.38 18.83
N THR A 324 4.69 6.84 19.71
CA THR A 324 5.11 5.78 20.65
C THR A 324 4.70 4.40 20.15
N TYR A 325 5.51 3.37 20.43
CA TYR A 325 5.25 2.01 19.95
C TYR A 325 3.90 1.44 20.42
N ASP A 326 3.55 1.64 21.69
CA ASP A 326 2.28 1.18 22.27
C ASP A 326 1.05 1.88 21.65
N ASP A 327 1.19 3.15 21.28
CA ASP A 327 0.14 3.91 20.57
C ASP A 327 -0.13 3.30 19.18
N PHE A 328 0.90 2.78 18.48
CA PHE A 328 0.70 2.10 17.17
C PHE A 328 0.04 0.72 17.31
N ILE A 329 0.31 0.00 18.39
CA ILE A 329 -0.40 -1.26 18.67
C ILE A 329 -1.87 -0.95 18.93
N LEU A 330 -2.16 0.06 19.74
CA LEU A 330 -3.54 0.49 19.98
C LEU A 330 -4.22 0.93 18.68
N ALA A 331 -3.57 1.77 17.87
CA ALA A 331 -4.09 2.20 16.58
C ALA A 331 -4.40 1.04 15.63
N LYS A 332 -3.56 -0.01 15.62
CA LYS A 332 -3.83 -1.25 14.88
C LYS A 332 -5.11 -1.91 15.39
N ASP A 333 -5.21 -2.13 16.69
CA ASP A 333 -6.38 -2.77 17.31
C ASP A 333 -7.67 -1.98 17.03
N MET A 334 -7.59 -0.64 17.03
CA MET A 334 -8.69 0.24 16.64
C MET A 334 -9.15 0.04 15.21
N ILE A 335 -8.22 -0.08 14.26
CA ILE A 335 -8.55 -0.32 12.85
C ILE A 335 -9.19 -1.70 12.68
N LEU A 336 -8.64 -2.73 13.33
CA LEU A 336 -9.16 -4.10 13.27
C LEU A 336 -10.58 -4.21 13.83
N ALA A 337 -10.95 -3.39 14.81
CA ALA A 337 -12.29 -3.43 15.40
C ALA A 337 -13.34 -2.59 14.66
N THR A 338 -12.91 -1.50 13.99
CA THR A 338 -13.81 -0.49 13.42
C THR A 338 -13.98 -0.60 11.90
N GLN A 339 -12.98 -1.10 11.18
CA GLN A 339 -13.02 -1.17 9.72
C GLN A 339 -13.63 -2.49 9.23
N ASP A 340 -14.40 -2.39 8.15
CA ASP A 340 -14.89 -3.55 7.41
C ASP A 340 -13.70 -4.24 6.69
N PRO A 341 -13.46 -5.54 6.91
CA PRO A 341 -12.42 -6.31 6.21
C PRO A 341 -12.45 -6.21 4.69
N ARG A 342 -13.62 -5.91 4.11
CA ARG A 342 -13.80 -5.82 2.65
C ARG A 342 -13.51 -4.42 2.09
N SER A 343 -13.45 -3.40 2.94
CA SER A 343 -13.24 -2.02 2.53
C SER A 343 -11.76 -1.64 2.58
N ALA A 344 -11.27 -1.01 1.51
CA ALA A 344 -9.93 -0.43 1.42
C ALA A 344 -9.89 1.07 1.74
N ASP A 345 -11.02 1.68 2.12
CA ASP A 345 -11.18 3.14 2.24
C ASP A 345 -10.59 3.77 3.50
N CYS A 346 -9.84 2.99 4.27
CA CYS A 346 -9.17 3.49 5.47
C CYS A 346 -7.87 4.24 5.10
N ARG A 347 -7.93 5.57 5.09
CA ARG A 347 -6.77 6.47 4.88
C ARG A 347 -5.65 6.30 5.91
N TRP A 348 -5.97 5.77 7.09
CA TRP A 348 -5.02 5.65 8.20
C TRP A 348 -4.06 4.48 8.03
N VAL A 349 -4.43 3.43 7.32
CA VAL A 349 -3.56 2.25 7.16
C VAL A 349 -2.22 2.61 6.50
N PRO A 350 -2.19 3.34 5.36
CA PRO A 350 -0.93 3.85 4.78
C PRO A 350 -0.09 4.69 5.75
N ILE A 351 -0.73 5.60 6.49
CA ILE A 351 -0.06 6.55 7.40
C ILE A 351 0.58 5.79 8.57
N LEU A 352 -0.16 4.85 9.16
CA LEU A 352 0.31 4.03 10.28
C LEU A 352 1.46 3.12 9.87
N ILE A 353 1.38 2.49 8.68
CA ILE A 353 2.48 1.66 8.17
C ILE A 353 3.73 2.51 7.97
N ALA A 354 3.62 3.70 7.38
CA ALA A 354 4.76 4.61 7.20
C ALA A 354 5.38 5.03 8.55
N CYS A 355 4.57 5.49 9.49
CA CYS A 355 5.03 5.89 10.82
C CYS A 355 5.68 4.72 11.58
N TRP A 356 5.11 3.51 11.47
CA TRP A 356 5.66 2.31 12.09
C TRP A 356 7.00 1.90 11.48
N LEU A 357 7.12 1.92 10.15
CA LEU A 357 8.38 1.61 9.45
C LEU A 357 9.52 2.53 9.90
N LYS A 358 9.24 3.82 10.09
CA LYS A 358 10.20 4.81 10.58
C LYS A 358 10.74 4.45 11.97
N ILE A 359 9.84 4.15 12.90
CA ILE A 359 10.22 3.80 14.28
C ILE A 359 10.92 2.44 14.34
N SER A 360 10.49 1.49 13.49
CA SER A 360 11.16 0.19 13.38
C SER A 360 12.60 0.34 12.84
N ALA A 361 12.84 1.27 11.92
CA ALA A 361 14.19 1.57 11.44
C ALA A 361 15.07 2.26 12.50
N GLU A 362 14.48 3.11 13.36
CA GLU A 362 15.19 3.85 14.41
C GLU A 362 15.46 3.02 15.68
N SER A 363 14.57 2.07 16.00
CA SER A 363 14.68 1.26 17.22
C SER A 363 15.47 -0.04 16.99
N ARG A 364 16.58 -0.21 17.74
CA ARG A 364 17.36 -1.47 17.77
C ARG A 364 16.63 -2.62 18.48
N HIS A 365 15.50 -2.34 19.13
CA HIS A 365 14.69 -3.34 19.81
C HIS A 365 13.76 -4.02 18.81
N SER A 366 13.63 -5.34 18.94
CA SER A 366 12.81 -6.21 18.12
C SER A 366 11.37 -5.71 17.99
N SER A 367 11.12 -4.78 17.06
CA SER A 367 9.79 -4.34 16.69
C SER A 367 9.01 -5.58 16.26
N ASN A 368 7.77 -5.75 16.71
CA ASN A 368 6.97 -6.94 16.44
C ASN A 368 6.93 -7.20 14.93
N ARG A 369 7.66 -8.23 14.48
CA ARG A 369 7.77 -8.60 13.06
C ARG A 369 6.41 -8.92 12.45
N LEU A 370 5.42 -9.25 13.28
CA LEU A 370 4.08 -9.65 12.85
C LEU A 370 3.13 -8.46 12.68
N TYR A 371 3.51 -7.22 13.00
CA TYR A 371 2.58 -6.07 12.96
C TYR A 371 1.91 -5.89 11.59
N ILE A 372 2.70 -5.79 10.51
CA ILE A 372 2.20 -5.63 9.14
C ILE A 372 1.43 -6.88 8.70
N LYS A 373 1.90 -8.06 9.11
CA LYS A 373 1.27 -9.34 8.79
C LYS A 373 -0.12 -9.46 9.38
N GLU A 374 -0.29 -9.11 10.66
CA GLU A 374 -1.58 -9.11 11.35
C GLU A 374 -2.53 -8.05 10.77
N LEU A 375 -2.02 -6.84 10.51
CA LEU A 375 -2.82 -5.75 9.97
C LEU A 375 -3.34 -6.05 8.56
N LEU A 376 -2.46 -6.49 7.65
CA LEU A 376 -2.84 -6.80 6.27
C LEU A 376 -3.56 -8.15 6.12
N GLY A 377 -3.32 -9.09 7.02
CA GLY A 377 -3.99 -10.39 7.06
C GLY A 377 -5.47 -10.33 7.48
N TYR A 378 -5.90 -9.24 8.13
CA TYR A 378 -7.30 -9.00 8.47
C TYR A 378 -8.18 -8.68 7.25
N PHE A 379 -7.63 -7.95 6.28
CA PHE A 379 -8.39 -7.51 5.11
C PHE A 379 -8.54 -8.61 4.06
N HIS A 380 -9.62 -8.53 3.28
CA HIS A 380 -9.81 -9.41 2.12
C HIS A 380 -8.70 -9.16 1.07
N PRO A 381 -8.20 -10.18 0.34
CA PRO A 381 -7.05 -10.03 -0.56
C PRO A 381 -7.15 -8.89 -1.57
N THR A 382 -8.37 -8.55 -2.02
CA THR A 382 -8.63 -7.40 -2.88
C THR A 382 -8.37 -6.07 -2.15
N ALA A 383 -8.94 -5.87 -0.97
CA ALA A 383 -8.69 -4.68 -0.16
C ALA A 383 -7.21 -4.58 0.25
N THR A 384 -6.56 -5.71 0.58
CA THR A 384 -5.12 -5.77 0.85
C THR A 384 -4.29 -5.30 -0.34
N SER A 385 -4.64 -5.70 -1.57
CA SER A 385 -3.93 -5.24 -2.77
C SER A 385 -4.01 -3.72 -2.95
N GLU A 386 -5.18 -3.13 -2.72
CA GLU A 386 -5.38 -1.68 -2.80
C GLU A 386 -4.64 -0.92 -1.69
N ILE A 387 -4.68 -1.43 -0.46
CA ILE A 387 -3.94 -0.86 0.67
C ILE A 387 -2.44 -0.87 0.40
N ILE A 388 -1.89 -1.96 -0.16
CA ILE A 388 -0.48 -2.05 -0.53
C ILE A 388 -0.13 -0.98 -1.56
N ILE A 389 -0.95 -0.80 -2.60
CA ILE A 389 -0.75 0.24 -3.64
C ILE A 389 -0.76 1.64 -3.00
N ARG A 390 -1.82 1.99 -2.25
CA ARG A 390 -1.95 3.29 -1.58
C ARG A 390 -0.79 3.56 -0.62
N THR A 391 -0.34 2.53 0.11
CA THR A 391 0.81 2.63 1.03
C THR A 391 2.10 2.93 0.28
N THR A 392 2.38 2.24 -0.83
CA THR A 392 3.57 2.56 -1.64
C THR A 392 3.54 3.95 -2.25
N GLU A 393 2.41 4.38 -2.77
CA GLU A 393 2.27 5.73 -3.34
C GLU A 393 2.48 6.81 -2.28
N TYR A 394 1.95 6.58 -1.07
CA TYR A 394 2.17 7.43 0.09
C TYR A 394 3.64 7.47 0.50
N LEU A 395 4.32 6.31 0.60
CA LEU A 395 5.74 6.22 0.96
C LEU A 395 6.66 6.93 -0.04
N VAL A 396 6.40 6.80 -1.34
CA VAL A 396 7.18 7.52 -2.38
C VAL A 396 7.00 9.03 -2.25
N SER A 397 5.80 9.49 -1.87
CA SER A 397 5.48 10.91 -1.75
C SER A 397 6.00 11.55 -0.45
N THR A 398 6.19 10.77 0.62
CA THR A 398 6.47 11.31 1.96
C THR A 398 7.80 10.84 2.55
N GLU A 399 8.12 9.55 2.48
CA GLU A 399 9.23 8.93 3.21
C GLU A 399 9.94 7.85 2.38
N MET A 400 10.61 8.25 1.29
CA MET A 400 11.30 7.33 0.38
C MET A 400 12.33 6.40 1.05
N GLY A 401 12.93 6.82 2.17
CA GLY A 401 13.92 6.02 2.91
C GLY A 401 13.36 4.70 3.47
N CYS A 402 12.05 4.62 3.66
CA CYS A 402 11.37 3.44 4.22
C CYS A 402 11.03 2.38 3.14
N LEU A 403 11.25 2.65 1.84
CA LEU A 403 10.85 1.74 0.75
C LEU A 403 11.59 0.40 0.76
N LEU A 404 12.86 0.37 1.15
CA LEU A 404 13.63 -0.87 1.27
C LEU A 404 13.11 -1.75 2.41
N GLU A 405 12.80 -1.15 3.55
CA GLU A 405 12.22 -1.88 4.68
C GLU A 405 10.81 -2.35 4.34
N TRP A 406 10.01 -1.50 3.67
CA TRP A 406 8.70 -1.91 3.16
C TRP A 406 8.78 -3.11 2.22
N GLN A 407 9.72 -3.12 1.27
CA GLN A 407 9.97 -4.25 0.38
C GLN A 407 10.33 -5.53 1.16
N ARG A 408 11.11 -5.41 2.22
CA ARG A 408 11.45 -6.52 3.11
C ARG A 408 10.21 -7.03 3.85
N ARG A 409 9.34 -6.15 4.34
CA ARG A 409 8.12 -6.54 5.08
C ARG A 409 7.04 -7.18 4.20
N LEU A 410 6.95 -6.76 2.93
CA LEU A 410 6.10 -7.44 1.95
C LEU A 410 6.48 -8.92 1.74
N SER A 411 7.73 -9.30 2.04
CA SER A 411 8.16 -10.70 1.96
C SER A 411 7.61 -11.61 3.08
N GLU A 412 7.14 -11.02 4.17
CA GLU A 412 6.68 -11.73 5.37
C GLU A 412 5.16 -12.01 5.32
N LEU A 413 4.48 -11.63 4.22
CA LEU A 413 3.04 -11.81 4.04
C LEU A 413 2.67 -13.24 3.64
N ASP A 414 1.59 -13.74 4.24
CA ASP A 414 0.95 -15.00 3.83
C ASP A 414 -0.03 -14.75 2.68
N ASN A 415 -0.40 -15.80 1.92
CA ASN A 415 -1.42 -15.75 0.86
C ASN A 415 -1.14 -14.78 -0.30
N ILE A 416 0.13 -14.48 -0.59
CA ILE A 416 0.58 -13.59 -1.69
C ILE A 416 -0.10 -13.92 -3.03
N THR A 417 -0.36 -15.20 -3.31
CA THR A 417 -1.02 -15.65 -4.54
C THR A 417 -2.40 -15.01 -4.74
N SER A 418 -3.22 -14.96 -3.68
CA SER A 418 -4.57 -14.36 -3.71
C SER A 418 -4.55 -12.84 -3.82
N VAL A 419 -3.57 -12.18 -3.21
CA VAL A 419 -3.41 -10.71 -3.26
C VAL A 419 -2.97 -10.27 -4.66
N VAL A 420 -2.07 -11.02 -5.28
CA VAL A 420 -1.57 -10.74 -6.64
C VAL A 420 -2.61 -11.03 -7.72
N SER A 421 -3.48 -12.02 -7.52
CA SER A 421 -4.54 -12.35 -8.50
C SER A 421 -5.72 -11.36 -8.52
N SER A 422 -5.68 -10.32 -7.68
CA SER A 422 -6.71 -9.28 -7.63
C SER A 422 -6.74 -8.43 -8.90
N GLN A 423 -7.94 -8.15 -9.43
CA GLN A 423 -8.11 -7.34 -10.64
C GLN A 423 -7.69 -5.86 -10.46
N ILE A 424 -7.62 -5.40 -9.20
CA ILE A 424 -7.25 -4.03 -8.81
C ILE A 424 -5.87 -3.61 -9.33
N TRP A 425 -4.97 -4.56 -9.55
CA TRP A 425 -3.65 -4.28 -10.14
C TRP A 425 -3.75 -3.74 -11.57
N VAL A 426 -4.75 -4.18 -12.34
CA VAL A 426 -4.92 -3.87 -13.78
C VAL A 426 -5.97 -2.77 -14.01
N ASP A 427 -6.90 -2.56 -13.07
CA ASP A 427 -7.97 -1.56 -13.15
C ASP A 427 -7.50 -0.09 -13.13
N ALA A 428 -6.18 0.14 -13.09
CA ALA A 428 -5.51 1.43 -13.27
C ALA A 428 -6.13 2.30 -14.39
N ARG A 429 -6.47 1.68 -15.53
CA ARG A 429 -7.05 2.37 -16.68
C ARG A 429 -8.47 2.90 -16.40
N ALA A 430 -9.32 2.12 -15.72
CA ALA A 430 -10.68 2.52 -15.39
C ALA A 430 -10.70 3.68 -14.38
N GLN A 431 -9.77 3.67 -13.41
CA GLN A 431 -9.56 4.75 -12.45
C GLN A 431 -9.14 6.05 -13.17
N HIS A 432 -8.17 5.98 -14.07
CA HIS A 432 -7.73 7.14 -14.85
C HIS A 432 -8.80 7.70 -15.80
N THR A 433 -9.62 6.83 -16.42
CA THR A 433 -10.74 7.28 -17.26
C THR A 433 -11.83 7.96 -16.42
N ALA A 434 -12.14 7.45 -15.21
CA ALA A 434 -13.09 8.06 -14.30
C ALA A 434 -12.59 9.42 -13.72
N GLU A 435 -11.29 9.54 -13.44
CA GLU A 435 -10.64 10.78 -13.02
C GLU A 435 -10.64 11.84 -14.15
N SER A 436 -10.41 11.41 -15.40
CA SER A 436 -10.42 12.30 -16.57
C SER A 436 -11.83 12.79 -16.95
N LEU A 437 -12.89 12.05 -16.61
CA LEU A 437 -14.29 12.39 -16.91
C LEU A 437 -14.99 13.16 -15.78
N GLY A 438 -14.28 13.59 -14.73
CA GLY A 438 -14.79 14.55 -13.76
C GLY A 438 -15.65 13.96 -12.64
N SER A 439 -15.43 12.71 -12.23
CA SER A 439 -15.94 12.25 -10.93
C SER A 439 -15.18 12.96 -9.81
N ALA A 440 -15.87 13.82 -9.05
CA ALA A 440 -15.32 14.69 -8.01
C ALA A 440 -14.95 13.95 -6.70
N GLN A 441 -14.40 12.73 -6.78
CA GLN A 441 -13.81 12.04 -5.63
C GLN A 441 -12.29 11.94 -5.80
N GLY A 442 -11.59 12.94 -5.24
CA GLY A 442 -10.19 12.81 -4.80
C GLY A 442 -9.10 13.22 -5.79
N LYS A 443 -8.96 14.53 -6.05
CA LYS A 443 -7.73 15.13 -6.63
C LYS A 443 -6.52 15.04 -5.67
N ASN A 444 -6.09 13.83 -5.28
CA ASN A 444 -5.03 13.66 -4.27
C ASN A 444 -3.81 12.86 -4.75
N SER A 445 -3.77 12.32 -5.97
CA SER A 445 -2.54 11.69 -6.46
C SER A 445 -1.58 12.74 -7.00
N THR A 446 -0.54 13.05 -6.23
CA THR A 446 0.63 13.85 -6.66
C THR A 446 1.42 13.18 -7.79
N LEU A 447 1.20 11.89 -8.03
CA LEU A 447 1.93 11.05 -8.96
C LEU A 447 1.22 10.97 -10.33
N SER A 448 2.00 11.14 -11.40
CA SER A 448 1.56 10.89 -12.78
C SER A 448 1.05 9.44 -12.95
N PHE A 449 0.06 9.25 -13.82
CA PHE A 449 -0.45 7.92 -14.20
C PHE A 449 0.65 6.93 -14.58
N ARG A 450 1.67 7.39 -15.33
CA ARG A 450 2.84 6.57 -15.69
C ARG A 450 3.61 6.12 -14.46
N HIS A 451 3.83 7.02 -13.50
CA HIS A 451 4.51 6.71 -12.25
C HIS A 451 3.73 5.69 -11.40
N GLN A 452 2.40 5.80 -11.33
CA GLN A 452 1.57 4.82 -10.62
C GLN A 452 1.72 3.40 -11.21
N ILE A 453 1.76 3.27 -12.54
CA ILE A 453 1.98 1.98 -13.21
C ILE A 453 3.37 1.42 -12.86
N VAL A 454 4.42 2.25 -12.90
CA VAL A 454 5.79 1.82 -12.55
C VAL A 454 5.85 1.32 -11.10
N LEU A 455 5.18 2.00 -10.16
CA LEU A 455 5.11 1.55 -8.77
C LEU A 455 4.37 0.22 -8.63
N ARG A 456 3.24 0.03 -9.32
CA ARG A 456 2.50 -1.25 -9.33
C ARG A 456 3.38 -2.39 -9.86
N ILE A 457 4.11 -2.18 -10.96
CA ILE A 457 5.07 -3.15 -11.49
C ILE A 457 6.19 -3.44 -10.47
N TRP A 458 6.67 -2.41 -9.77
CA TRP A 458 7.70 -2.56 -8.74
C TRP A 458 7.24 -3.42 -7.56
N ILE A 459 6.01 -3.22 -7.09
CA ILE A 459 5.42 -4.02 -6.01
C ILE A 459 5.22 -5.46 -6.45
N LEU A 460 4.60 -5.68 -7.61
CA LEU A 460 4.38 -7.02 -8.15
C LEU A 460 5.71 -7.77 -8.31
N ARG A 461 6.76 -7.07 -8.75
CA ARG A 461 8.11 -7.63 -8.82
C ARG A 461 8.67 -7.97 -7.44
N ALA A 462 8.45 -7.13 -6.42
CA ALA A 462 8.86 -7.42 -5.05
C ALA A 462 8.15 -8.68 -4.52
N LEU A 463 6.83 -8.79 -4.70
CA LEU A 463 6.04 -9.96 -4.31
C LEU A 463 6.46 -11.22 -5.06
N SER A 464 6.82 -11.11 -6.35
CA SER A 464 7.21 -12.25 -7.19
C SER A 464 8.47 -12.99 -6.70
N LYS A 465 9.34 -12.32 -5.92
CA LYS A 465 10.56 -12.94 -5.34
C LYS A 465 10.23 -13.99 -4.29
N TYR A 466 9.08 -13.87 -3.64
CA TYR A 466 8.70 -14.64 -2.45
C TYR A 466 7.55 -15.62 -2.72
N LEU A 467 7.16 -15.74 -3.98
CA LEU A 467 6.19 -16.72 -4.42
C LEU A 467 6.74 -18.17 -4.31
N PRO A 468 5.89 -19.16 -4.01
CA PRO A 468 6.30 -20.56 -3.79
C PRO A 468 6.90 -21.23 -5.04
N GLN A 469 6.70 -20.65 -6.22
CA GLN A 469 7.32 -21.07 -7.49
C GLN A 469 8.85 -20.91 -7.50
N GLY A 470 9.43 -20.35 -6.43
CA GLY A 470 10.87 -20.26 -6.20
C GLY A 470 11.49 -18.97 -6.76
N PRO A 471 12.80 -18.80 -6.59
CA PRO A 471 13.46 -17.54 -6.93
C PRO A 471 13.33 -17.20 -8.40
N LEU A 472 13.45 -15.91 -8.74
CA LEU A 472 13.13 -15.33 -10.05
C LEU A 472 13.79 -16.05 -11.25
N TRP A 473 14.94 -16.70 -11.03
CA TRP A 473 15.67 -17.49 -12.02
C TRP A 473 15.12 -18.91 -12.30
N ARG A 474 14.12 -19.40 -11.56
CA ARG A 474 13.46 -20.70 -11.83
C ARG A 474 12.37 -20.54 -12.90
N ARG A 475 12.27 -21.51 -13.81
CA ARG A 475 11.30 -21.52 -14.92
C ARG A 475 9.94 -22.00 -14.38
N GLY A 476 9.00 -21.08 -14.23
CA GLY A 476 7.62 -21.35 -13.83
C GLY A 476 6.80 -20.10 -14.07
N GLN A 477 5.62 -20.24 -14.67
CA GLN A 477 4.67 -19.14 -14.80
C GLN A 477 4.24 -18.71 -13.40
N ARG A 478 4.43 -17.44 -13.08
CA ARG A 478 4.01 -16.87 -11.80
C ARG A 478 2.68 -16.17 -11.97
N VAL A 479 1.91 -16.14 -10.88
CA VAL A 479 0.64 -15.40 -10.83
C VAL A 479 0.87 -13.90 -11.08
N THR A 480 2.06 -13.38 -10.74
CA THR A 480 2.47 -11.99 -11.02
C THR A 480 2.75 -11.68 -12.48
N ASP A 481 3.00 -12.68 -13.34
CA ASP A 481 3.48 -12.44 -14.70
C ASP A 481 2.38 -11.82 -15.58
N SER A 482 1.12 -12.29 -15.43
CA SER A 482 -0.04 -11.73 -16.15
C SER A 482 -0.28 -10.24 -15.83
N PRO A 483 -0.46 -9.83 -14.55
CA PRO A 483 -0.71 -8.43 -14.25
C PRO A 483 0.48 -7.52 -14.62
N ILE A 484 1.72 -8.02 -14.59
CA ILE A 484 2.88 -7.23 -15.06
C ILE A 484 2.81 -7.02 -16.58
N ILE A 485 2.47 -8.05 -17.36
CA ILE A 485 2.34 -7.94 -18.83
C ILE A 485 1.22 -6.95 -19.18
N ASP A 486 0.07 -7.06 -18.52
CA ASP A 486 -1.08 -6.17 -18.74
C ASP A 486 -0.74 -4.71 -18.39
N LEU A 487 -0.06 -4.49 -17.26
CA LEU A 487 0.43 -3.16 -16.88
C LEU A 487 1.46 -2.60 -17.86
N CYS A 488 2.35 -3.43 -18.41
CA CYS A 488 3.27 -2.99 -19.46
C CYS A 488 2.51 -2.57 -20.73
N ALA A 489 1.46 -3.30 -21.12
CA ALA A 489 0.64 -2.92 -22.28
C ALA A 489 -0.14 -1.62 -22.03
N ILE A 490 -0.64 -1.41 -20.80
CA ILE A 490 -1.29 -0.16 -20.40
C ILE A 490 -0.27 1.00 -20.41
N TYR A 491 0.93 0.80 -19.88
CA TYR A 491 1.99 1.80 -19.90
C TYR A 491 2.37 2.19 -21.34
N GLU A 492 2.54 1.22 -22.24
CA GLU A 492 2.80 1.49 -23.66
C GLU A 492 1.67 2.26 -24.34
N SER A 493 0.41 1.95 -24.01
CA SER A 493 -0.73 2.70 -24.55
C SER A 493 -0.80 4.15 -24.06
N ALA A 494 -0.14 4.44 -22.92
CA ALA A 494 -0.03 5.77 -22.35
C ALA A 494 1.21 6.54 -22.83
N LEU A 495 2.11 5.90 -23.59
CA LEU A 495 3.17 6.62 -24.32
C LEU A 495 2.55 7.31 -25.53
N ASP A 496 2.97 8.54 -25.81
CA ASP A 496 2.43 9.35 -26.90
C ASP A 496 2.50 8.59 -28.24
N LYS A 497 1.34 8.44 -28.90
CA LYS A 497 1.22 7.73 -30.19
C LYS A 497 2.03 8.36 -31.33
N GLY A 498 2.49 9.60 -31.16
CA GLY A 498 3.33 10.32 -32.13
C GLY A 498 4.83 10.32 -31.80
N GLY A 499 5.24 9.78 -30.65
CA GLY A 499 6.63 9.79 -30.20
C GLY A 499 7.32 8.48 -30.50
N TYR A 500 8.49 8.54 -31.13
CA TYR A 500 9.42 7.42 -31.29
C TYR A 500 9.96 6.88 -29.93
N GLU A 501 9.32 7.12 -28.78
CA GLU A 501 9.86 6.75 -27.47
C GLU A 501 9.77 5.24 -27.20
N ASP A 502 10.92 4.61 -26.96
CA ASP A 502 11.00 3.19 -26.65
C ASP A 502 10.55 2.91 -25.21
N LEU A 503 9.71 1.87 -25.02
CA LEU A 503 9.19 1.43 -23.72
C LEU A 503 10.27 1.41 -22.63
N LEU A 504 11.39 0.74 -22.88
CA LEU A 504 12.45 0.55 -21.90
C LEU A 504 13.17 1.84 -21.54
N SER A 505 13.30 2.77 -22.49
CA SER A 505 13.93 4.06 -22.27
C SER A 505 13.06 4.98 -21.43
N SER A 506 11.76 5.03 -21.72
CA SER A 506 10.81 5.83 -20.91
C SER A 506 10.62 5.22 -19.53
N LEU A 507 10.56 3.87 -19.43
CA LEU A 507 10.53 3.19 -18.14
C LEU A 507 11.78 3.48 -17.30
N MET A 508 12.97 3.46 -17.90
CA MET A 508 14.22 3.79 -17.20
C MET A 508 14.20 5.24 -16.68
N LYS A 509 13.75 6.19 -17.51
CA LYS A 509 13.59 7.60 -17.10
C LYS A 509 12.64 7.70 -15.91
N ASP A 510 11.48 7.05 -15.97
CA ASP A 510 10.46 7.09 -14.92
C ASP A 510 10.92 6.40 -13.61
N ILE A 511 11.74 5.35 -13.70
CA ILE A 511 12.38 4.74 -12.52
C ILE A 511 13.35 5.75 -11.86
N HIS A 512 14.14 6.46 -12.67
CA HIS A 512 15.11 7.44 -12.19
C HIS A 512 14.45 8.73 -11.66
N THR A 513 13.29 9.13 -12.18
CA THR A 513 12.51 10.26 -11.64
C THR A 513 11.86 9.90 -10.31
N LEU A 514 11.34 8.68 -10.18
CA LEU A 514 10.74 8.18 -8.94
C LEU A 514 11.77 7.87 -7.85
N GLY A 515 13.05 7.66 -8.22
CA GLY A 515 14.13 7.36 -7.28
C GLY A 515 13.93 6.05 -6.48
N ILE A 516 13.11 5.15 -6.99
CA ILE A 516 12.78 3.89 -6.30
C ILE A 516 14.00 2.96 -6.19
N PRO A 517 14.07 2.12 -5.15
CA PRO A 517 15.13 1.12 -5.02
C PRO A 517 15.11 0.11 -6.16
N SER A 518 16.28 -0.30 -6.63
CA SER A 518 16.42 -1.28 -7.72
C SER A 518 15.77 -2.62 -7.35
N ASN A 519 14.88 -3.10 -8.21
CA ASN A 519 14.18 -4.39 -8.05
C ASN A 519 14.26 -5.26 -9.31
N GLY A 520 15.07 -4.88 -10.30
CA GLY A 520 15.24 -5.61 -11.54
C GLY A 520 14.02 -5.47 -12.45
N LEU A 521 13.43 -4.27 -12.50
CA LEU A 521 12.23 -3.97 -13.30
C LEU A 521 12.53 -4.10 -14.78
N LEU A 522 13.62 -3.50 -15.25
CA LEU A 522 14.02 -3.55 -16.67
C LEU A 522 14.25 -5.00 -17.11
N MET A 523 14.88 -5.80 -16.25
CA MET A 523 15.10 -7.22 -16.48
C MET A 523 13.77 -7.99 -16.56
N SER A 524 12.83 -7.72 -15.65
CA SER A 524 11.52 -8.37 -15.62
C SER A 524 10.73 -8.11 -16.90
N VAL A 525 10.67 -6.85 -17.34
CA VAL A 525 9.93 -6.45 -18.54
C VAL A 525 10.52 -7.13 -19.78
N VAL A 526 11.85 -7.15 -19.91
CA VAL A 526 12.51 -7.82 -21.04
C VAL A 526 12.25 -9.33 -21.04
N GLU A 527 12.37 -10.00 -19.89
CA GLU A 527 12.18 -11.47 -19.82
C GLU A 527 10.72 -11.87 -20.09
N LEU A 528 9.75 -11.08 -19.64
CA LEU A 528 8.32 -11.32 -19.88
C LEU A 528 7.92 -11.02 -21.34
N LYS A 529 8.45 -9.96 -21.95
CA LYS A 529 8.13 -9.61 -23.34
C LYS A 529 8.87 -10.44 -24.39
N ALA A 530 10.16 -10.70 -24.19
CA ALA A 530 10.98 -11.38 -25.20
C ALA A 530 10.76 -12.90 -25.24
N ALA A 531 10.04 -13.47 -24.25
CA ALA A 531 9.87 -14.91 -24.02
C ALA A 531 11.20 -15.72 -24.00
N LYS A 532 12.35 -15.03 -23.93
CA LYS A 532 13.72 -15.56 -23.96
C LYS A 532 14.49 -14.98 -22.78
N ARG A 533 15.30 -15.82 -22.13
CA ARG A 533 16.15 -15.37 -21.03
C ARG A 533 17.22 -14.42 -21.52
N THR A 534 17.44 -13.36 -20.77
CA THR A 534 18.59 -12.48 -20.92
C THR A 534 19.87 -13.23 -20.54
N THR A 535 20.94 -13.00 -21.29
CA THR A 535 22.28 -13.50 -20.96
C THR A 535 22.79 -12.87 -19.67
N ARG A 536 23.79 -13.49 -19.01
CA ARG A 536 24.39 -12.93 -17.77
C ARG A 536 24.93 -11.50 -17.98
N ALA A 537 25.46 -11.20 -19.17
CA ALA A 537 25.94 -9.86 -19.53
C ALA A 537 24.78 -8.85 -19.68
N GLN A 538 23.69 -9.25 -20.33
CA GLN A 538 22.45 -8.45 -20.42
C GLN A 538 21.87 -8.14 -19.04
N ARG A 539 21.84 -9.12 -18.13
CA ARG A 539 21.32 -8.91 -16.77
C ARG A 539 22.12 -7.88 -15.99
N ARG A 540 23.46 -8.01 -16.00
CA ARG A 540 24.35 -7.06 -15.32
C ARG A 540 24.23 -5.64 -15.88
N THR A 541 24.05 -5.49 -17.19
CA THR A 541 23.90 -4.18 -17.82
C THR A 541 22.54 -3.55 -17.54
N LEU A 542 21.45 -4.32 -17.56
CA LEU A 542 20.12 -3.84 -17.17
C LEU A 542 20.05 -3.47 -15.69
N GLU A 543 20.69 -4.25 -14.81
CA GLU A 543 20.79 -3.93 -13.38
C GLU A 543 21.63 -2.66 -13.14
N LYS A 544 22.73 -2.50 -13.89
CA LYS A 544 23.54 -1.26 -13.86
C LYS A 544 22.71 -0.06 -14.32
N LEU A 545 21.91 -0.19 -15.38
CA LEU A 545 21.04 0.87 -15.87
C LEU A 545 19.95 1.28 -14.86
N GLU A 546 19.44 0.34 -14.09
CA GLU A 546 18.44 0.61 -13.06
C GLU A 546 19.06 1.30 -11.83
N THR A 547 20.25 0.87 -11.42
CA THR A 547 20.94 1.35 -10.21
C THR A 547 21.72 2.65 -10.41
N THR A 548 22.30 2.85 -11.61
CA THR A 548 23.17 3.99 -11.90
C THR A 548 22.64 4.80 -13.06
N LYS A 549 22.69 6.14 -12.94
CA LYS A 549 22.34 7.09 -14.01
C LYS A 549 23.45 7.15 -15.07
N VAL A 550 23.77 6.01 -15.67
CA VAL A 550 24.79 5.90 -16.72
C VAL A 550 24.19 6.47 -18.00
N SER A 551 24.95 7.34 -18.68
CA SER A 551 24.53 7.89 -19.96
C SER A 551 24.56 6.82 -21.05
N PHE A 552 23.60 6.85 -21.98
CA PHE A 552 23.64 5.99 -23.17
C PHE A 552 24.93 6.19 -23.99
N ALA A 553 25.54 7.38 -23.94
CA ALA A 553 26.83 7.65 -24.59
C ALA A 553 27.99 6.87 -23.97
N GLU A 554 28.01 6.72 -22.64
CA GLU A 554 29.01 5.92 -21.93
C GLU A 554 28.83 4.42 -22.21
N MET A 555 27.58 3.96 -22.28
CA MET A 555 27.29 2.58 -22.70
C MET A 555 27.70 2.33 -24.14
N PHE A 556 27.52 3.32 -25.01
CA PHE A 556 27.88 3.21 -26.42
C PHE A 556 29.40 3.19 -26.63
N SER A 557 30.19 3.75 -25.72
CA SER A 557 31.66 3.70 -25.81
C SER A 557 32.26 2.40 -25.25
N ASP A 558 31.60 1.72 -24.31
CA ASP A 558 32.02 0.40 -23.82
C ASP A 558 31.51 -0.75 -24.73
N ILE A 559 32.44 -1.57 -25.24
CA ILE A 559 32.15 -2.67 -26.16
C ILE A 559 31.25 -3.73 -25.51
N HIS A 560 31.50 -4.06 -24.25
CA HIS A 560 30.74 -5.09 -23.54
C HIS A 560 29.35 -4.61 -23.16
N ALA A 561 29.25 -3.36 -22.72
CA ALA A 561 27.97 -2.72 -22.42
C ALA A 561 27.09 -2.64 -23.68
N TYR A 562 27.64 -2.11 -24.79
CA TYR A 562 26.93 -2.00 -26.06
C TYR A 562 26.43 -3.37 -26.57
N ASN A 563 27.29 -4.39 -26.63
CA ASN A 563 26.87 -5.69 -27.15
C ASN A 563 25.75 -6.34 -26.31
N ALA A 564 25.73 -6.07 -25.01
CA ALA A 564 24.68 -6.56 -24.12
C ALA A 564 23.38 -5.74 -24.24
N SER A 565 23.44 -4.43 -24.47
CA SER A 565 22.26 -3.55 -24.51
C SER A 565 21.67 -3.36 -25.92
N ASN A 566 22.46 -3.59 -26.99
CA ASN A 566 22.09 -3.25 -28.36
C ASN A 566 20.79 -3.93 -28.81
N THR A 567 20.48 -5.13 -28.34
CA THR A 567 19.23 -5.82 -28.69
C THR A 567 17.98 -5.12 -28.17
N HIS A 568 18.11 -4.32 -27.11
CA HIS A 568 16.99 -3.69 -26.41
C HIS A 568 16.92 -2.17 -26.62
N PHE A 569 18.06 -1.53 -26.88
CA PHE A 569 18.19 -0.07 -27.00
C PHE A 569 18.74 0.38 -28.35
N PHE A 570 18.62 -0.46 -29.40
CA PHE A 570 19.11 -0.13 -30.75
C PHE A 570 18.55 1.20 -31.25
N SER A 571 17.25 1.43 -31.09
CA SER A 571 16.55 2.66 -31.50
C SER A 571 17.09 3.92 -30.81
N VAL A 572 17.50 3.82 -29.55
CA VAL A 572 18.19 4.92 -28.84
C VAL A 572 19.56 5.18 -29.44
N TYR A 573 20.35 4.13 -29.67
CA TYR A 573 21.67 4.25 -30.28
C TYR A 573 21.59 4.77 -31.71
N GLU A 574 20.58 4.36 -32.47
CA GLU A 574 20.29 4.84 -33.81
C GLU A 574 19.94 6.34 -33.79
N LYS A 575 19.08 6.80 -32.88
CA LYS A 575 18.77 8.24 -32.74
C LYS A 575 20.01 9.07 -32.42
N MET A 576 20.84 8.60 -31.51
CA MET A 576 22.09 9.26 -31.16
C MET A 576 23.05 9.28 -32.36
N ALA A 577 23.14 8.19 -33.11
CA ALA A 577 23.95 8.12 -34.32
C ALA A 577 23.44 9.07 -35.42
N ARG A 578 22.11 9.15 -35.63
CA ARG A 578 21.46 10.02 -36.63
C ARG A 578 21.72 11.51 -36.43
N GLN A 579 22.12 11.95 -35.23
CA GLN A 579 22.45 13.34 -34.95
C GLN A 579 23.85 13.74 -35.45
N ILE A 580 24.70 12.76 -35.79
CA ILE A 580 26.08 13.00 -36.21
C ILE A 580 26.14 13.08 -37.73
N ASP A 581 26.59 14.21 -38.27
CA ASP A 581 26.88 14.31 -39.69
C ASP A 581 28.21 13.63 -40.01
N VAL A 582 28.11 12.49 -40.67
CA VAL A 582 29.26 11.66 -41.06
C VAL A 582 30.03 12.26 -42.26
N THR A 583 29.42 13.19 -42.99
CA THR A 583 30.02 13.87 -44.15
C THR A 583 30.66 15.21 -43.82
N ASP A 584 30.49 15.69 -42.58
CA ASP A 584 31.10 16.94 -42.13
C ASP A 584 32.65 16.84 -42.12
N PRO A 585 33.37 17.82 -42.71
CA PRO A 585 34.83 17.78 -42.77
C PRO A 585 35.53 17.66 -41.40
N SER A 586 34.93 18.20 -40.34
CA SER A 586 35.52 18.09 -38.99
C SER A 586 35.42 16.65 -38.46
N PHE A 587 34.29 15.97 -38.70
CA PHE A 587 34.11 14.56 -38.37
C PHE A 587 35.06 13.67 -39.18
N VAL A 588 35.18 13.90 -40.49
CA VAL A 588 36.09 13.13 -41.37
C VAL A 588 37.53 13.24 -40.88
N LYS A 589 37.99 14.46 -40.58
CA LYS A 589 39.33 14.69 -40.04
C LYS A 589 39.54 13.94 -38.72
N HIS A 590 38.57 14.02 -37.81
CA HIS A 590 38.62 13.32 -36.53
C HIS A 590 38.65 11.79 -36.68
N ALA A 591 37.86 11.22 -37.60
CA ALA A 591 37.86 9.79 -37.89
C ALA A 591 39.22 9.32 -38.43
N ILE A 592 39.85 10.11 -39.30
CA ILE A 592 41.20 9.86 -39.82
C ILE A 592 42.26 9.92 -38.71
N GLU A 593 42.19 10.92 -37.83
CA GLU A 593 43.08 11.04 -36.67
C GLU A 593 42.97 9.82 -35.74
N ILE A 594 41.75 9.40 -35.39
CA ILE A 594 41.52 8.18 -34.60
C ILE A 594 42.10 6.94 -35.28
N ALA A 595 41.93 6.81 -36.60
CA ALA A 595 42.48 5.69 -37.35
C ALA A 595 44.02 5.69 -37.33
N ARG A 596 44.65 6.86 -37.44
CA ARG A 596 46.12 7.01 -37.38
C ARG A 596 46.67 6.71 -35.99
N ASP A 597 46.04 7.23 -34.95
CA ASP A 597 46.37 6.98 -33.54
C ASP A 597 46.33 5.48 -33.21
N GLY A 598 45.46 4.72 -33.89
CA GLY A 598 45.35 3.28 -33.74
C GLY A 598 44.74 2.82 -32.42
N ASN A 599 44.05 3.72 -31.71
CA ASN A 599 43.34 3.36 -30.48
C ASN A 599 42.12 2.49 -30.80
N ILE A 600 42.24 1.19 -30.51
CA ILE A 600 41.26 0.16 -30.84
C ILE A 600 39.87 0.47 -30.24
N GLN A 601 39.80 0.99 -29.02
CA GLN A 601 38.51 1.31 -28.39
C GLN A 601 37.76 2.39 -29.15
N ARG A 602 38.45 3.48 -29.53
CA ARG A 602 37.87 4.58 -30.31
C ARG A 602 37.47 4.14 -31.72
N ILE A 603 38.28 3.30 -32.36
CA ILE A 603 37.97 2.71 -33.67
C ILE A 603 36.69 1.86 -33.61
N TRP A 604 36.53 1.03 -32.57
CA TRP A 604 35.29 0.26 -32.39
C TRP A 604 34.07 1.14 -32.11
N THR A 605 34.23 2.30 -31.47
CA THR A 605 33.14 3.29 -31.33
C THR A 605 32.71 3.85 -32.69
N LEU A 606 33.65 4.17 -33.58
CA LEU A 606 33.33 4.60 -34.96
C LEU A 606 32.65 3.48 -35.77
N ILE A 607 33.12 2.24 -35.66
CA ILE A 607 32.47 1.09 -36.33
C ILE A 607 31.05 0.89 -35.80
N ARG A 608 30.83 1.01 -34.48
CA ARG A 608 29.48 0.95 -33.91
C ARG A 608 28.60 2.09 -34.41
N LEU A 609 29.15 3.29 -34.55
CA LEU A 609 28.45 4.43 -35.13
C LEU A 609 27.99 4.10 -36.54
N PHE A 610 28.87 3.62 -37.42
CA PHE A 610 28.52 3.23 -38.79
C PHE A 610 27.47 2.11 -38.83
N ARG A 611 27.52 1.16 -37.89
CA ARG A 611 26.51 0.10 -37.74
C ARG A 611 25.14 0.63 -37.30
N CYS A 612 25.07 1.69 -36.52
CA CYS A 612 23.81 2.28 -36.04
C CYS A 612 23.29 3.41 -36.94
N HIS A 613 24.13 3.95 -37.84
CA HIS A 613 23.79 5.11 -38.67
C HIS A 613 22.97 4.72 -39.91
N THR A 614 21.66 4.61 -39.75
CA THR A 614 20.73 4.25 -40.83
C THR A 614 20.77 5.20 -42.04
N PRO A 615 20.85 6.53 -41.90
CA PRO A 615 20.97 7.43 -43.06
C PRO A 615 22.24 7.21 -43.89
N LEU A 616 23.32 6.73 -43.26
CA LEU A 616 24.59 6.46 -43.94
C LEU A 616 24.43 5.22 -44.82
N LYS A 617 23.79 4.18 -44.29
CA LYS A 617 23.50 2.95 -45.06
C LYS A 617 22.62 3.23 -46.26
N ILE A 618 21.60 4.09 -46.10
CA ILE A 618 20.70 4.51 -47.17
C ILE A 618 21.46 5.34 -48.22
N ALA A 619 22.29 6.30 -47.80
CA ALA A 619 23.09 7.10 -48.71
C ALA A 619 24.06 6.24 -49.53
N ILE A 620 24.74 5.29 -48.88
CA ILE A 620 25.66 4.34 -49.53
C ILE A 620 24.92 3.46 -50.57
N SER A 621 23.71 2.97 -50.26
CA SER A 621 22.94 2.16 -51.20
C SER A 621 22.41 2.93 -52.40
N ASN A 622 22.29 4.26 -52.28
CA ASN A 622 21.81 5.13 -53.34
C ASN A 622 22.95 5.67 -54.22
N LEU A 623 24.19 5.20 -54.04
CA LEU A 623 25.33 5.66 -54.83
C LEU A 623 25.24 5.13 -56.27
N TRP A 624 25.15 6.06 -57.22
CA TRP A 624 25.22 5.73 -58.65
C TRP A 624 26.69 5.70 -59.10
N PRO A 625 27.14 4.66 -59.84
CA PRO A 625 28.54 4.52 -60.26
C PRO A 625 29.03 5.61 -61.21
N ARG A 626 28.10 6.26 -61.94
CA ARG A 626 28.35 7.38 -62.84
C ARG A 626 27.23 8.40 -62.67
N VAL A 627 27.58 9.67 -62.56
CA VAL A 627 26.62 10.73 -62.92
C VAL A 627 26.34 10.50 -64.41
N PRO A 628 25.08 10.22 -64.82
CA PRO A 628 24.76 10.03 -66.23
C PRO A 628 25.21 11.25 -67.02
N ASP A 629 25.86 11.02 -68.16
CA ASP A 629 26.19 12.10 -69.09
C ASP A 629 24.85 12.78 -69.50
N PRO A 630 24.73 14.12 -69.55
CA PRO A 630 23.49 14.82 -69.95
C PRO A 630 22.84 14.31 -71.25
N SER A 631 23.60 13.62 -72.09
CA SER A 631 23.18 12.92 -73.30
C SER A 631 22.33 11.65 -73.05
N GLU A 632 22.49 10.98 -71.90
CA GLU A 632 21.84 9.71 -71.53
C GLU A 632 20.37 9.89 -71.08
N LYS A 633 19.91 11.14 -70.89
CA LYS A 633 18.54 11.50 -70.46
C LYS A 633 18.00 10.69 -69.26
N ALA A 634 18.88 10.15 -68.43
CA ALA A 634 18.49 9.43 -67.23
C ALA A 634 17.95 10.44 -66.22
N LEU A 635 16.78 10.15 -65.64
CA LEU A 635 16.21 10.92 -64.54
C LEU A 635 17.12 10.78 -63.31
N VAL A 636 18.15 11.63 -63.22
CA VAL A 636 18.90 11.82 -61.98
C VAL A 636 17.90 12.38 -60.98
N ARG A 637 17.61 11.64 -59.90
CA ARG A 637 16.90 12.19 -58.75
C ARG A 637 17.81 13.24 -58.12
N TYR A 638 17.72 14.46 -58.64
CA TYR A 638 18.25 15.64 -57.98
C TYR A 638 17.47 15.79 -56.68
N ASN A 639 18.09 15.50 -55.55
CA ASN A 639 17.51 15.79 -54.24
C ASN A 639 17.88 17.25 -53.91
N PRO A 640 16.95 18.20 -54.03
CA PRO A 640 17.20 19.63 -53.81
C PRO A 640 17.31 20.00 -52.32
N GLU A 641 17.17 19.03 -51.41
CA GLU A 641 17.17 19.28 -49.97
C GLU A 641 18.59 19.57 -49.44
N PRO A 642 18.73 20.45 -48.43
CA PRO A 642 20.01 20.73 -47.81
C PRO A 642 20.59 19.44 -47.21
N ARG A 643 21.83 19.13 -47.60
CA ARG A 643 22.59 18.00 -47.10
C ARG A 643 22.81 18.20 -45.60
N THR A 644 22.28 17.28 -44.80
CA THR A 644 22.23 17.35 -43.33
C THR A 644 22.51 15.97 -42.76
N ALA A 645 22.68 15.83 -41.44
CA ALA A 645 22.90 14.53 -40.78
C ALA A 645 21.84 13.45 -41.13
N LEU A 646 20.62 13.87 -41.51
CA LEU A 646 19.53 12.98 -41.92
C LEU A 646 19.62 12.54 -43.40
N CYS A 647 20.37 13.26 -44.23
CA CYS A 647 20.59 12.98 -45.65
C CYS A 647 22.06 13.28 -46.01
N PRO A 648 23.00 12.42 -45.60
CA PRO A 648 24.42 12.60 -45.92
C PRO A 648 24.65 12.40 -47.42
N ASP A 649 25.64 13.10 -47.98
CA ASP A 649 26.01 12.93 -49.39
C ASP A 649 26.58 11.52 -49.63
N PRO A 650 25.98 10.70 -50.52
CA PRO A 650 26.49 9.40 -50.91
C PRO A 650 27.98 9.39 -51.30
N HIS A 651 28.44 10.38 -52.06
CA HIS A 651 29.83 10.40 -52.57
C HIS A 651 30.84 10.69 -51.45
N LEU A 652 30.58 11.72 -50.64
CA LEU A 652 31.43 12.08 -49.50
C LEU A 652 31.41 11.01 -48.40
N ALA A 653 30.27 10.36 -48.16
CA ALA A 653 30.15 9.28 -47.20
C ALA A 653 31.02 8.06 -47.58
N VAL A 654 30.98 7.70 -48.86
CA VAL A 654 31.81 6.62 -49.40
C VAL A 654 33.28 7.04 -49.36
N GLU A 655 33.62 8.25 -49.78
CA GLU A 655 34.98 8.77 -49.69
C GLU A 655 35.55 8.77 -48.27
N MET A 656 34.76 9.19 -47.28
CA MET A 656 35.13 9.11 -45.86
C MET A 656 35.50 7.67 -45.47
N LEU A 657 34.66 6.67 -45.81
CA LEU A 657 34.93 5.27 -45.49
C LEU A 657 36.21 4.75 -46.16
N HIS A 658 36.50 5.19 -47.39
CA HIS A 658 37.73 4.86 -48.10
C HIS A 658 38.96 5.49 -47.44
N LEU A 659 38.91 6.79 -47.10
CA LEU A 659 39.99 7.49 -46.40
C LEU A 659 40.23 6.91 -45.01
N PHE A 660 39.16 6.51 -44.31
CA PHE A 660 39.23 5.82 -43.03
C PHE A 660 39.92 4.45 -43.17
N ALA A 661 39.61 3.68 -44.20
CA ALA A 661 40.24 2.39 -44.47
C ALA A 661 41.74 2.51 -44.81
N VAL A 662 42.12 3.48 -45.64
CA VAL A 662 43.53 3.77 -45.96
C VAL A 662 44.29 4.14 -44.68
N SER A 663 43.69 4.98 -43.83
CA SER A 663 44.29 5.39 -42.57
C SER A 663 44.49 4.23 -41.59
N LEU A 664 43.53 3.31 -41.50
CA LEU A 664 43.65 2.08 -40.70
C LEU A 664 44.74 1.13 -41.25
N ALA A 665 44.83 0.99 -42.58
CA ALA A 665 45.84 0.16 -43.22
C ALA A 665 47.26 0.69 -42.95
N CYS A 666 47.43 2.02 -42.93
CA CYS A 666 48.71 2.70 -42.72
C CYS A 666 49.07 2.93 -41.24
N SER A 667 48.15 2.72 -40.29
CA SER A 667 48.43 2.91 -38.86
C SER A 667 49.49 1.93 -38.33
N ARG A 668 50.49 2.49 -37.65
CA ARG A 668 51.61 1.73 -37.05
C ARG A 668 51.22 1.05 -35.73
N ASN A 669 50.22 1.56 -35.04
CA ASN A 669 49.85 1.15 -33.67
C ASN A 669 48.90 -0.07 -33.63
N ILE A 670 48.34 -0.46 -34.78
CA ILE A 670 47.45 -1.63 -34.90
C ILE A 670 48.27 -2.83 -35.39
N SER A 671 48.02 -4.05 -34.91
CA SER A 671 48.71 -5.24 -35.46
C SER A 671 48.24 -5.56 -36.89
N PRO A 672 49.08 -6.16 -37.77
CA PRO A 672 48.70 -6.48 -39.14
C PRO A 672 47.40 -7.29 -39.26
N ARG A 673 47.21 -8.29 -38.37
CA ARG A 673 45.98 -9.10 -38.30
C ARG A 673 44.74 -8.26 -38.02
N ARG A 674 44.82 -7.32 -37.07
CA ARG A 674 43.69 -6.45 -36.69
C ARG A 674 43.42 -5.40 -37.77
N ALA A 675 44.47 -4.82 -38.36
CA ALA A 675 44.33 -3.86 -39.44
C ALA A 675 43.62 -4.49 -40.65
N TYR A 676 44.04 -5.70 -41.05
CA TYR A 676 43.37 -6.45 -42.11
C TYR A 676 41.90 -6.75 -41.77
N ALA A 677 41.60 -7.23 -40.55
CA ALA A 677 40.23 -7.52 -40.14
C ALA A 677 39.32 -6.29 -40.17
N LEU A 678 39.82 -5.10 -39.79
CA LEU A 678 39.04 -3.86 -39.82
C LEU A 678 38.80 -3.36 -41.25
N VAL A 679 39.81 -3.41 -42.11
CA VAL A 679 39.69 -3.02 -43.53
C VAL A 679 38.77 -4.00 -44.28
N HIS A 680 38.90 -5.30 -44.02
CA HIS A 680 37.99 -6.33 -44.55
C HIS A 680 36.55 -6.09 -44.08
N TRP A 681 36.35 -5.74 -42.80
CA TRP A 681 35.02 -5.40 -42.30
C TRP A 681 34.40 -4.20 -43.02
N LEU A 682 35.19 -3.16 -43.35
CA LEU A 682 34.72 -2.01 -44.12
C LEU A 682 34.37 -2.40 -45.56
N TYR A 683 35.16 -3.28 -46.19
CA TYR A 683 34.84 -3.85 -47.50
C TYR A 683 33.52 -4.64 -47.46
N ASP A 684 33.35 -5.54 -46.49
CA ASP A 684 32.10 -6.30 -46.32
C ASP A 684 30.90 -5.37 -46.05
N PHE A 685 31.11 -4.29 -45.29
CA PHE A 685 30.07 -3.31 -44.99
C PHE A 685 29.60 -2.58 -46.26
N LEU A 686 30.53 -2.13 -47.11
CA LEU A 686 30.20 -1.49 -48.39
C LEU A 686 29.51 -2.46 -49.35
N MET A 687 30.01 -3.69 -49.48
CA MET A 687 29.43 -4.72 -50.34
C MET A 687 28.01 -5.10 -49.90
N LYS A 688 27.76 -5.24 -48.58
CA LYS A 688 26.41 -5.53 -48.04
C LYS A 688 25.38 -4.45 -48.36
N HIS A 689 25.84 -3.22 -48.59
CA HIS A 689 24.99 -2.08 -48.92
C HIS A 689 25.04 -1.70 -50.41
N ASN A 690 25.54 -2.59 -51.28
CA ASN A 690 25.64 -2.41 -52.73
C ASN A 690 26.41 -1.13 -53.15
N ALA A 691 27.38 -0.70 -52.34
CA ALA A 691 28.20 0.47 -52.66
C ALA A 691 29.26 0.14 -53.71
N HIS A 692 29.62 1.12 -54.55
CA HIS A 692 30.79 1.00 -55.40
C HIS A 692 32.09 1.13 -54.58
N VAL A 693 32.96 0.14 -54.69
CA VAL A 693 34.27 0.11 -54.03
C VAL A 693 35.30 0.79 -54.93
N LYS A 694 35.92 1.88 -54.45
CA LYS A 694 37.02 2.53 -55.15
C LYS A 694 38.30 1.70 -55.03
N PRO A 695 39.23 1.81 -56.00
CA PRO A 695 40.50 1.07 -55.97
C PRO A 695 41.34 1.33 -54.70
N SER A 696 41.21 2.51 -54.08
CA SER A 696 41.90 2.87 -52.84
C SER A 696 41.63 1.91 -51.66
N LEU A 697 40.41 1.38 -51.53
CA LEU A 697 40.08 0.42 -50.47
C LEU A 697 40.76 -0.93 -50.69
N VAL A 698 40.79 -1.39 -51.94
CA VAL A 698 41.37 -2.68 -52.32
C VAL A 698 42.89 -2.65 -52.18
N ARG A 699 43.52 -1.54 -52.56
CA ARG A 699 44.95 -1.29 -52.26
C ARG A 699 45.23 -1.25 -50.76
N ALA A 700 44.36 -0.61 -49.97
CA ALA A 700 44.47 -0.60 -48.51
C ALA A 700 44.35 -2.03 -47.93
N MET A 701 43.47 -2.85 -48.48
CA MET A 701 43.31 -4.26 -48.10
C MET A 701 44.56 -5.09 -48.43
N TYR A 702 45.16 -4.91 -49.62
CA TYR A 702 46.43 -5.54 -49.99
C TYR A 702 47.57 -5.13 -49.06
N HIS A 703 47.68 -3.84 -48.75
CA HIS A 703 48.71 -3.36 -47.84
C HIS A 703 48.56 -3.91 -46.42
N ALA A 704 47.34 -3.88 -45.87
CA ALA A 704 47.06 -4.40 -44.55
C ALA A 704 47.23 -5.93 -44.45
N GLY A 705 46.77 -6.67 -45.45
CA GLY A 705 46.72 -8.14 -45.45
C GLY A 705 47.99 -8.84 -45.96
N VAL A 706 48.77 -8.22 -46.83
CA VAL A 706 49.93 -8.85 -47.49
C VAL A 706 51.23 -8.13 -47.13
N LEU A 707 51.34 -6.83 -47.44
CA LEU A 707 52.58 -6.09 -47.27
C LEU A 707 52.96 -5.94 -45.79
N ARG A 708 51.99 -5.63 -44.92
CA ARG A 708 52.24 -5.51 -43.48
C ARG A 708 52.52 -6.83 -42.80
N PHE A 709 51.93 -7.93 -43.26
CA PHE A 709 52.26 -9.27 -42.77
C PHE A 709 53.70 -9.63 -43.12
N ARG A 710 54.10 -9.44 -44.38
CA ARG A 710 55.49 -9.67 -44.84
C ARG A 710 56.50 -8.78 -44.09
N ARG A 711 56.20 -7.49 -43.93
CA ARG A 711 57.05 -6.54 -43.16
C ARG A 711 57.17 -6.90 -41.68
N ALA A 712 56.16 -7.56 -41.11
CA ALA A 712 56.16 -8.02 -39.73
C ALA A 712 56.70 -9.46 -39.56
N GLY A 713 57.20 -10.09 -40.64
CA GLY A 713 57.69 -11.48 -40.61
C GLY A 713 56.59 -12.54 -40.40
N LEU A 714 55.33 -12.19 -40.63
CA LEU A 714 54.19 -13.10 -40.49
C LEU A 714 53.86 -13.75 -41.83
N ASN A 715 53.60 -15.05 -41.81
CA ASN A 715 53.10 -15.78 -42.98
C ASN A 715 51.66 -15.35 -43.31
N VAL A 716 51.40 -15.12 -44.59
CA VAL A 716 50.04 -14.88 -45.12
C VAL A 716 49.46 -16.22 -45.52
N ALA A 717 48.24 -16.52 -45.06
CA ALA A 717 47.56 -17.75 -45.47
C ALA A 717 47.33 -17.74 -47.00
N PRO A 718 47.60 -18.85 -47.72
CA PRO A 718 47.39 -18.90 -49.17
C PRO A 718 45.96 -18.55 -49.61
N THR A 719 44.97 -18.94 -48.81
CA THR A 719 43.54 -18.62 -49.02
C THR A 719 43.26 -17.12 -48.90
N GLN A 720 43.83 -16.45 -47.89
CA GLN A 720 43.72 -15.01 -47.72
C GLN A 720 44.41 -14.26 -48.87
N TYR A 721 45.58 -14.73 -49.29
CA TYR A 721 46.32 -14.13 -50.41
C TYR A 721 45.57 -14.25 -51.72
N ALA A 722 45.04 -15.44 -52.05
CA ALA A 722 44.20 -15.66 -53.22
C ALA A 722 42.97 -14.75 -53.21
N TYR A 723 42.24 -14.71 -52.09
CA TYR A 723 41.07 -13.86 -51.94
C TYR A 723 41.36 -12.37 -52.19
N ILE A 724 42.43 -11.83 -51.59
CA ILE A 724 42.80 -10.42 -51.77
C ILE A 724 43.18 -10.16 -53.24
N LEU A 725 43.94 -11.07 -53.86
CA LEU A 725 44.36 -10.93 -55.25
C LEU A 725 43.18 -10.96 -56.23
N ASP A 726 42.19 -11.82 -56.00
CA ASP A 726 41.00 -11.88 -56.85
C ASP A 726 40.26 -10.54 -56.83
N ARG A 727 40.10 -9.93 -55.65
CA ARG A 727 39.46 -8.60 -55.52
C ARG A 727 40.30 -7.46 -56.09
N VAL A 728 41.63 -7.54 -56.02
CA VAL A 728 42.54 -6.60 -56.68
C VAL A 728 42.37 -6.67 -58.19
N LYS A 729 42.31 -7.87 -58.78
CA LYS A 729 42.12 -8.07 -60.23
C LYS A 729 40.76 -7.60 -60.74
N GLU A 730 39.72 -7.72 -59.92
CA GLU A 730 38.36 -7.32 -60.31
C GLU A 730 38.14 -5.80 -60.37
N ILE A 731 38.84 -5.02 -59.52
CA ILE A 731 38.55 -3.60 -59.30
C ILE A 731 39.66 -2.67 -59.82
N GLU A 732 40.92 -3.13 -59.88
CA GLU A 732 42.07 -2.31 -60.32
C GLU A 732 42.37 -2.42 -61.82
N THR A 733 43.13 -1.46 -62.33
CA THR A 733 43.69 -1.52 -63.69
C THR A 733 44.80 -2.58 -63.79
N PRO A 734 44.93 -3.27 -64.94
CA PRO A 734 45.89 -4.38 -65.11
C PRO A 734 47.35 -3.96 -64.88
N GLU A 735 47.70 -2.71 -65.21
CA GLU A 735 49.02 -2.13 -64.98
C GLU A 735 49.37 -2.02 -63.48
N MET A 736 48.40 -1.62 -62.65
CA MET A 736 48.60 -1.48 -61.21
C MET A 736 48.60 -2.84 -60.50
N VAL A 737 47.80 -3.80 -60.99
CA VAL A 737 47.85 -5.20 -60.54
C VAL A 737 49.26 -5.77 -60.75
N GLN A 738 49.85 -5.55 -61.93
CA GLN A 738 51.22 -5.97 -62.22
C GLN A 738 52.24 -5.30 -61.29
N ALA A 739 52.12 -3.99 -61.06
CA ALA A 739 52.99 -3.24 -60.15
C ALA A 739 52.89 -3.70 -58.67
N LEU A 740 51.69 -4.11 -58.20
CA LEU A 740 51.50 -4.65 -56.86
C LEU A 740 52.02 -6.09 -56.69
N MET A 741 52.09 -6.85 -57.79
CA MET A 741 52.54 -8.23 -57.83
C MET A 741 54.06 -8.39 -57.98
N GLU A 742 54.80 -7.34 -58.37
CA GLU A 742 56.26 -7.37 -58.38
C GLU A 742 56.85 -7.54 -56.96
N PRO A 743 57.79 -8.46 -56.74
CA PRO A 743 58.45 -8.60 -55.44
C PRO A 743 59.25 -7.32 -55.11
N PRO A 744 59.29 -6.88 -53.84
CA PRO A 744 60.10 -5.73 -53.47
C PRO A 744 61.57 -6.04 -53.77
N ARG A 745 62.16 -5.32 -54.73
CA ARG A 745 63.59 -5.42 -55.03
C ARG A 745 64.37 -5.05 -53.77
N VAL A 746 65.16 -6.01 -53.26
CA VAL A 746 66.00 -5.83 -52.07
C VAL A 746 66.96 -4.67 -52.32
N GLY A 747 66.85 -3.59 -51.54
CA GLY A 747 67.76 -2.43 -51.60
C GLY A 747 67.12 -1.04 -51.79
N GLU A 748 65.87 -0.94 -52.26
CA GLU A 748 65.21 0.36 -52.53
C GLU A 748 64.00 0.64 -51.62
N SER A 749 64.09 0.33 -50.33
CA SER A 749 62.94 0.43 -49.41
C SER A 749 62.42 1.86 -49.14
N GLY A 750 63.15 2.90 -49.54
CA GLY A 750 62.79 4.30 -49.26
C GLY A 750 62.08 5.08 -50.38
N LYS A 751 62.42 4.87 -51.66
CA LYS A 751 61.97 5.77 -52.75
C LYS A 751 60.75 5.28 -53.54
N ARG A 752 60.66 3.98 -53.86
CA ARG A 752 59.53 3.42 -54.63
C ARG A 752 58.24 3.29 -53.82
N SER A 753 58.34 3.04 -52.52
CA SER A 753 57.18 3.11 -51.62
C SER A 753 56.60 4.52 -51.66
N ASN A 754 57.40 5.58 -51.51
CA ASN A 754 56.83 6.94 -51.54
C ASN A 754 56.21 7.33 -52.89
N MET A 755 56.60 6.71 -54.01
CA MET A 755 56.03 6.98 -55.33
C MET A 755 54.66 6.31 -55.55
N VAL A 756 54.50 5.04 -55.14
CA VAL A 756 53.21 4.32 -55.20
C VAL A 756 52.23 4.82 -54.13
N TRP A 757 52.76 5.28 -52.99
CA TRP A 757 51.97 5.78 -51.85
C TRP A 757 51.69 7.29 -51.93
N GLY A 758 52.48 8.06 -52.68
CA GLY A 758 52.21 9.47 -53.00
C GLY A 758 51.06 9.68 -53.99
N GLN A 759 50.63 8.62 -54.68
CA GLN A 759 49.40 8.60 -55.49
C GLN A 759 48.15 8.18 -54.69
N MET A 760 48.26 7.94 -53.37
CA MET A 760 47.14 7.58 -52.49
C MET A 760 46.65 8.72 -51.58
N THR A 761 47.45 9.78 -51.42
CA THR A 761 47.04 11.06 -50.81
C THR A 761 46.56 11.98 -51.90
#